data_AF-A0A0R3UI46-F1
#
_entry.id   AF-A0A0R3UI46-F1
#
_cell.length_a   1.000
_cell.length_b   1.000
_cell.length_c   1.000
_cell.angle_alpha   90.00
_cell.angle_beta   90.00
_cell.angle_gamma   90.00
#
_symmetry.space_group_name_H-M   'P 1'
#
loop_
_entity.id
_entity.type
_entity.pdbx_description
1 polymer ?
#
loop_
_entity_poly.entity_id
_entity_poly.type
_entity_poly.pdbx_seq_one_letter_code
_entity_poly.pdbx_strand_id
1 'polypeptide(L)'
;MDEEGSRYSLVVRNLQEVVGDAELRSYLSGEKAMEVYWGTATTGKPHVAYFVPIIKIAEMLHAGLKVTILFADLHAYLDNMKSPWHILYHRATYYETIIKGMLEAVGVRLDRLHFIRGSEYELSRAYSEDVYKISADTSIRDARKAGAEVVKQVSNPLVSGLLYPLLQALDEEYLHVDAQFGGVDQRKIFMLCERILPRLGYKKRVHLMNPMVPGLTGGKMSASEADSKIDMLESSESVRQKLAKASCPPGQTASDGNGVLAFVKFVIFPMAHLSASSTGLKVGDRVFTTYEELEAAYVAGGDAGVSADALRTCVFDHLDSRMEVVRRKFALPQFASLPSDAYPTDDDKTHVEESRSTASLTAAHDDRMASIIARLATTEQHLEPFEDVHAVASLLAGVNVASLADRLTATGRKCLRCLWSVSPGGLPHLGHTLPLRVLARLSRVPGVHVIILVDDITAFLEGNCSWDLREPRCVFVETMLRAAFKSFEGNDKALTVFRGHEYKCEGTYMLDLYRLVSYVPERDAVLCSGMSPAALQASDDSEGPGVGLNLSSLLLPCTSLLDTYHLGADLRLASPHKTQWHLTFARQFLPLFDAHCKLPVFATHPMLPCLSASVEGDASAFMTSFVPTLRDPRVAHSVSAQAVSKAAADRCLPLVEPPPPGVSAVSLLPGLKKRLKQSFCEPGNVLTNPLLEIFKLVVLPELKPQGKTS
;
A
#
# COMPACT_ATOMS: atom_id res chain seq x y z
N MET A 1 44.37 -10.22 17.67
CA MET A 1 43.85 -10.23 16.28
C MET A 1 42.39 -9.87 16.40
N ASP A 2 42.04 -8.70 15.90
CA ASP A 2 40.86 -7.93 16.27
C ASP A 2 39.54 -8.70 16.12
N GLU A 3 38.78 -8.80 17.22
CA GLU A 3 37.38 -9.27 17.22
C GLU A 3 36.54 -8.50 16.18
N GLU A 4 36.85 -7.22 15.96
CA GLU A 4 36.21 -6.36 14.97
C GLU A 4 36.48 -6.81 13.53
N GLY A 5 37.73 -7.17 13.21
CA GLY A 5 38.10 -7.71 11.91
C GLY A 5 37.43 -9.06 11.60
N SER A 6 37.22 -9.88 12.64
CA SER A 6 36.51 -11.15 12.52
C SER A 6 35.00 -10.96 12.29
N ARG A 7 34.34 -10.08 13.06
CA ARG A 7 32.89 -9.81 12.93
C ARG A 7 32.53 -9.15 11.60
N TYR A 8 33.26 -8.10 11.21
CA TYR A 8 33.06 -7.43 9.93
C TYR A 8 33.22 -8.42 8.77
N SER A 9 34.27 -9.24 8.78
CA SER A 9 34.50 -10.24 7.73
C SER A 9 33.35 -11.24 7.59
N LEU A 10 32.73 -11.69 8.68
CA LEU A 10 31.60 -12.62 8.63
C LEU A 10 30.36 -11.97 7.99
N VAL A 11 30.11 -10.70 8.30
CA VAL A 11 28.95 -9.97 7.73
C VAL A 11 29.15 -9.75 6.23
N VAL A 12 30.31 -9.25 5.80
CA VAL A 12 30.51 -8.81 4.41
C VAL A 12 31.00 -9.87 3.44
N ARG A 13 31.60 -10.98 3.91
CA ARG A 13 32.13 -12.02 3.00
C ARG A 13 31.01 -12.52 2.07
N ASN A 14 31.33 -12.80 0.82
CA ASN A 14 30.36 -13.28 -0.18
C ASN A 14 29.19 -12.32 -0.52
N LEU A 15 29.11 -11.11 0.07
CA LEU A 15 28.22 -10.07 -0.44
C LEU A 15 28.76 -9.52 -1.76
N GLN A 16 27.85 -9.11 -2.65
CA GLN A 16 28.20 -8.42 -3.88
C GLN A 16 28.41 -6.92 -3.64
N GLU A 17 27.60 -6.31 -2.77
CA GLU A 17 27.62 -4.88 -2.53
C GLU A 17 27.18 -4.56 -1.09
N VAL A 18 27.80 -3.52 -0.52
CA VAL A 18 27.46 -2.94 0.77
C VAL A 18 27.25 -1.44 0.57
N VAL A 19 26.09 -0.94 0.93
CA VAL A 19 25.79 0.51 0.97
C VAL A 19 25.78 0.94 2.43
N GLY A 20 26.55 1.98 2.76
CA GLY A 20 26.74 2.44 4.13
C GLY A 20 27.86 1.70 4.89
N ASP A 21 28.98 1.41 4.23
CA ASP A 21 30.11 0.67 4.83
C ASP A 21 30.70 1.38 6.07
N ALA A 22 30.77 2.72 6.03
CA ALA A 22 31.26 3.50 7.16
C ALA A 22 30.36 3.35 8.39
N GLU A 23 29.05 3.43 8.18
CA GLU A 23 28.03 3.20 9.20
C GLU A 23 28.05 1.76 9.72
N LEU A 24 28.21 0.77 8.83
CA LEU A 24 28.36 -0.64 9.20
C LEU A 24 29.53 -0.85 10.16
N ARG A 25 30.71 -0.31 9.85
CA ARG A 25 31.90 -0.40 10.73
C ARG A 25 31.65 0.28 12.07
N SER A 26 30.99 1.44 12.06
CA SER A 26 30.60 2.14 13.30
C SER A 26 29.66 1.28 14.16
N TYR A 27 28.63 0.66 13.57
CA TYR A 27 27.73 -0.23 14.31
C TYR A 27 28.42 -1.48 14.87
N LEU A 28 29.36 -2.07 14.12
CA LEU A 28 30.05 -3.28 14.55
C LEU A 28 31.11 -3.04 15.63
N SER A 29 31.70 -1.85 15.69
CA SER A 29 32.61 -1.43 16.76
C SER A 29 31.88 -0.99 18.04
N GLY A 30 30.60 -0.64 17.95
CA GLY A 30 29.78 -0.26 19.10
C GLY A 30 29.43 -1.41 20.05
N GLU A 31 29.09 -1.06 21.30
CA GLU A 31 28.64 -2.03 22.31
C GLU A 31 27.22 -2.57 22.05
N LYS A 32 26.37 -1.78 21.38
CA LYS A 32 25.01 -2.19 21.03
C LYS A 32 25.05 -3.17 19.87
N ALA A 33 24.40 -4.34 20.05
CA ALA A 33 24.22 -5.29 18.95
C ALA A 33 23.39 -4.65 17.83
N MET A 34 23.99 -4.58 16.65
CA MET A 34 23.36 -4.12 15.41
C MET A 34 22.16 -5.01 15.04
N GLU A 35 21.07 -4.38 14.59
CA GLU A 35 19.83 -5.06 14.18
C GLU A 35 19.69 -5.06 12.66
N VAL A 36 19.55 -6.24 12.06
CA VAL A 36 19.37 -6.43 10.62
C VAL A 36 18.08 -7.17 10.36
N TYR A 37 17.34 -6.80 9.31
CA TYR A 37 16.24 -7.63 8.84
C TYR A 37 16.46 -8.19 7.44
N TRP A 38 15.80 -9.32 7.20
CA TRP A 38 15.64 -9.93 5.89
C TRP A 38 14.16 -10.23 5.66
N GLY A 39 13.62 -9.73 4.55
CA GLY A 39 12.23 -9.97 4.15
C GLY A 39 12.12 -11.12 3.15
N THR A 40 11.09 -11.95 3.31
CA THR A 40 10.75 -13.00 2.34
C THR A 40 9.25 -13.02 2.07
N ALA A 41 8.88 -12.85 0.79
CA ALA A 41 7.48 -12.92 0.38
C ALA A 41 7.02 -14.39 0.35
N THR A 42 5.95 -14.69 1.08
CA THR A 42 5.46 -16.05 1.32
C THR A 42 4.63 -16.56 0.13
N THR A 43 5.32 -16.85 -0.99
CA THR A 43 4.71 -17.17 -2.30
C THR A 43 4.83 -18.66 -2.65
N GLY A 44 5.75 -19.04 -3.55
CA GLY A 44 5.99 -20.44 -3.95
C GLY A 44 6.62 -21.27 -2.83
N LYS A 45 6.81 -22.58 -3.03
CA LYS A 45 7.51 -23.43 -2.05
C LYS A 45 9.00 -23.08 -1.99
N PRO A 46 9.60 -22.82 -0.81
CA PRO A 46 11.04 -22.69 -0.67
C PRO A 46 11.74 -23.96 -1.14
N HIS A 47 12.84 -23.77 -1.85
CA HIS A 47 13.72 -24.83 -2.35
C HIS A 47 15.13 -24.62 -1.80
N VAL A 48 16.05 -25.55 -2.06
CA VAL A 48 17.42 -25.55 -1.51
C VAL A 48 18.22 -24.27 -1.74
N ALA A 49 17.86 -23.43 -2.71
CA ALA A 49 18.46 -22.11 -2.90
C ALA A 49 18.30 -21.19 -1.71
N TYR A 50 17.25 -21.37 -0.91
CA TYR A 50 17.03 -20.62 0.32
C TYR A 50 18.19 -20.79 1.31
N PHE A 51 19.02 -21.83 1.18
CA PHE A 51 20.24 -21.91 1.98
C PHE A 51 21.21 -20.76 1.73
N VAL A 52 21.21 -20.11 0.55
CA VAL A 52 22.08 -18.96 0.27
C VAL A 52 21.82 -17.79 1.23
N PRO A 53 20.59 -17.23 1.34
CA PRO A 53 20.30 -16.21 2.34
C PRO A 53 20.34 -16.76 3.79
N ILE A 54 19.93 -18.00 4.02
CA ILE A 54 19.93 -18.60 5.38
C ILE A 54 21.35 -18.71 5.95
N ILE A 55 22.33 -19.06 5.13
CA ILE A 55 23.73 -19.11 5.56
C ILE A 55 24.27 -17.73 5.89
N LYS A 56 23.92 -16.71 5.11
CA LYS A 56 24.28 -15.33 5.44
C LYS A 56 23.65 -14.86 6.76
N ILE A 57 22.39 -15.21 7.00
CA ILE A 57 21.71 -14.96 8.29
C ILE A 57 22.41 -15.70 9.44
N ALA A 58 22.81 -16.96 9.22
CA ALA A 58 23.54 -17.75 10.19
C ALA A 58 24.90 -17.12 10.55
N GLU A 59 25.62 -16.58 9.58
CA GLU A 59 26.86 -15.82 9.80
C GLU A 59 26.63 -14.54 10.59
N MET A 60 25.55 -13.79 10.29
CA MET A 60 25.19 -12.58 11.05
C MET A 60 24.87 -12.90 12.51
N LEU A 61 24.08 -13.97 12.75
CA LEU A 61 23.79 -14.47 14.11
C LEU A 61 25.09 -14.90 14.83
N HIS A 62 25.98 -15.60 14.13
CA HIS A 62 27.28 -16.01 14.68
C HIS A 62 28.19 -14.82 14.99
N ALA A 63 28.15 -13.75 14.18
CA ALA A 63 28.85 -12.49 14.43
C ALA A 63 28.21 -11.64 15.55
N GLY A 64 27.14 -12.13 16.19
CA GLY A 64 26.48 -11.51 17.34
C GLY A 64 25.43 -10.45 16.98
N LEU A 65 25.01 -10.34 15.72
CA LEU A 65 23.94 -9.44 15.32
C LEU A 65 22.58 -9.97 15.81
N LYS A 66 21.61 -9.06 15.94
CA LYS A 66 20.20 -9.44 16.05
C LYS A 66 19.59 -9.48 14.66
N VAL A 67 18.90 -10.56 14.34
CA VAL A 67 18.31 -10.76 13.02
C VAL A 67 16.80 -10.89 13.13
N THR A 68 16.08 -10.06 12.39
CA THR A 68 14.64 -10.16 12.21
C THR A 68 14.33 -10.75 10.83
N ILE A 69 13.54 -11.82 10.78
CA ILE A 69 13.00 -12.35 9.52
C ILE A 69 11.54 -11.90 9.39
N LEU A 70 11.28 -11.09 8.38
CA LEU A 70 9.94 -10.65 8.02
C LEU A 70 9.32 -11.62 7.02
N PHE A 71 8.25 -12.29 7.44
CA PHE A 71 7.37 -13.06 6.55
C PHE A 71 6.36 -12.10 5.92
N ALA A 72 6.71 -11.61 4.74
CA ALA A 72 5.99 -10.54 4.05
C ALA A 72 4.75 -11.10 3.35
N ASP A 73 3.74 -11.44 4.15
CA ASP A 73 2.48 -12.05 3.72
C ASP A 73 1.61 -11.07 2.93
N LEU A 74 1.43 -9.82 3.40
CA LEU A 74 0.73 -8.80 2.63
C LEU A 74 1.44 -8.48 1.31
N HIS A 75 2.77 -8.39 1.32
CA HIS A 75 3.59 -8.23 0.12
C HIS A 75 3.40 -9.38 -0.89
N ALA A 76 3.25 -10.63 -0.42
CA ALA A 76 2.97 -11.78 -1.28
C ALA A 76 1.61 -11.68 -2.00
N TYR A 77 0.66 -10.97 -1.41
CA TYR A 77 -0.61 -10.64 -2.04
C TYR A 77 -0.49 -9.44 -2.99
N LEU A 78 0.21 -8.37 -2.59
CA LEU A 78 0.39 -7.15 -3.39
C LEU A 78 1.16 -7.40 -4.70
N ASP A 79 2.08 -8.36 -4.70
CA ASP A 79 2.82 -8.80 -5.89
C ASP A 79 1.95 -9.71 -6.78
N ASN A 80 0.98 -9.10 -7.46
CA ASN A 80 0.07 -9.73 -8.43
C ASN A 80 -0.61 -10.99 -7.86
N MET A 81 -1.03 -10.94 -6.59
CA MET A 81 -1.73 -12.03 -5.89
C MET A 81 -1.03 -13.39 -6.03
N LYS A 82 0.32 -13.41 -6.03
CA LYS A 82 1.10 -14.65 -6.04
C LYS A 82 0.68 -15.60 -4.91
N SER A 83 0.23 -15.04 -3.79
CA SER A 83 -0.53 -15.74 -2.75
C SER A 83 -1.95 -15.18 -2.64
N PRO A 84 -2.98 -15.95 -3.03
CA PRO A 84 -4.37 -15.63 -2.76
C PRO A 84 -4.63 -15.39 -1.27
N TRP A 85 -5.61 -14.55 -0.98
CA TRP A 85 -5.94 -14.08 0.36
C TRP A 85 -6.14 -15.22 1.38
N HIS A 86 -6.91 -16.24 1.01
CA HIS A 86 -7.34 -17.32 1.89
C HIS A 86 -6.20 -18.25 2.33
N ILE A 87 -5.05 -18.25 1.62
CA ILE A 87 -3.88 -19.09 1.97
C ILE A 87 -2.71 -18.30 2.56
N LEU A 88 -2.83 -16.97 2.72
CA LEU A 88 -1.72 -16.15 3.23
C LEU A 88 -1.19 -16.64 4.57
N TYR A 89 -2.08 -16.88 5.53
CA TYR A 89 -1.72 -17.38 6.86
C TYR A 89 -1.02 -18.74 6.80
N HIS A 90 -1.54 -19.67 5.99
CA HIS A 90 -0.96 -21.01 5.83
C HIS A 90 0.43 -20.95 5.19
N ARG A 91 0.61 -20.13 4.14
CA ARG A 91 1.92 -19.94 3.50
C ARG A 91 2.92 -19.25 4.42
N ALA A 92 2.52 -18.24 5.18
CA ALA A 92 3.39 -17.61 6.17
C ALA A 92 3.85 -18.61 7.23
N THR A 93 2.92 -19.41 7.76
CA THR A 93 3.22 -20.46 8.76
C THR A 93 4.13 -21.55 8.17
N TYR A 94 3.93 -21.93 6.91
CA TYR A 94 4.78 -22.89 6.21
C TYR A 94 6.22 -22.36 6.04
N TYR A 95 6.37 -21.12 5.59
CA TYR A 95 7.68 -20.45 5.47
C TYR A 95 8.39 -20.36 6.82
N GLU A 96 7.69 -19.93 7.85
CA GLU A 96 8.21 -19.84 9.22
C GLU A 96 8.74 -21.19 9.70
N THR A 97 7.97 -22.26 9.49
CA THR A 97 8.35 -23.62 9.88
C THR A 97 9.58 -24.11 9.13
N ILE A 98 9.65 -23.89 7.81
CA ILE A 98 10.82 -24.26 6.99
C ILE A 98 12.05 -23.49 7.42
N ILE A 99 11.98 -22.15 7.46
CA ILE A 99 13.14 -21.30 7.73
C ILE A 99 13.70 -21.57 9.12
N LYS A 100 12.83 -21.77 10.12
CA LYS A 100 13.25 -22.22 11.45
C LYS A 100 14.01 -23.55 11.38
N GLY A 101 13.45 -24.54 10.66
CA GLY A 101 14.09 -25.84 10.47
C GLY A 101 15.45 -25.74 9.79
N MET A 102 15.59 -24.87 8.78
CA MET A 102 16.86 -24.65 8.08
C MET A 102 17.93 -24.05 9.01
N LEU A 103 17.58 -23.04 9.81
CA LEU A 103 18.52 -22.41 10.75
C LEU A 103 18.94 -23.36 11.88
N GLU A 104 18.00 -24.14 12.42
CA GLU A 104 18.31 -25.20 13.38
C GLU A 104 19.23 -26.27 12.78
N ALA A 105 19.01 -26.64 11.51
CA ALA A 105 19.83 -27.61 10.81
C ALA A 105 21.27 -27.10 10.62
N VAL A 106 21.46 -25.80 10.32
CA VAL A 106 22.79 -25.18 10.23
C VAL A 106 23.51 -25.20 11.59
N GLY A 107 22.76 -25.17 12.70
CA GLY A 107 23.31 -25.32 14.05
C GLY A 107 23.78 -24.01 14.69
N VAL A 108 23.24 -22.86 14.26
CA VAL A 108 23.51 -21.55 14.90
C VAL A 108 22.59 -21.30 16.09
N ARG A 109 23.06 -20.47 17.04
CA ARG A 109 22.23 -20.03 18.16
C ARG A 109 21.15 -19.08 17.66
N LEU A 110 19.91 -19.32 18.08
CA LEU A 110 18.73 -18.57 17.63
C LEU A 110 18.21 -17.58 18.70
N ASP A 111 18.97 -17.33 19.76
CA ASP A 111 18.59 -16.45 20.87
C ASP A 111 18.44 -14.97 20.46
N ARG A 112 19.02 -14.59 19.32
CA ARG A 112 18.95 -13.25 18.73
C ARG A 112 18.17 -13.22 17.41
N LEU A 113 17.40 -14.27 17.13
CA LEU A 113 16.56 -14.38 15.96
C LEU A 113 15.10 -14.03 16.32
N HIS A 114 14.52 -13.11 15.58
CA HIS A 114 13.13 -12.70 15.73
C HIS A 114 12.36 -12.96 14.44
N PHE A 115 11.18 -13.54 14.58
CA PHE A 115 10.25 -13.78 13.48
C PHE A 115 9.06 -12.85 13.63
N ILE A 116 8.63 -12.27 12.52
CA ILE A 116 7.47 -11.37 12.48
C ILE A 116 6.79 -11.49 11.12
N ARG A 117 5.46 -11.44 11.09
CA ARG A 117 4.68 -11.37 9.85
C ARG A 117 4.32 -9.92 9.54
N GLY A 118 4.26 -9.56 8.26
CA GLY A 118 3.89 -8.20 7.84
C GLY A 118 2.53 -7.78 8.40
N SER A 119 1.54 -8.67 8.29
CA SER A 119 0.19 -8.46 8.83
C SER A 119 0.11 -8.16 10.34
N GLU A 120 1.16 -8.41 11.12
CA GLU A 120 1.19 -8.08 12.55
C GLU A 120 1.32 -6.57 12.82
N TYR A 121 1.93 -5.80 11.92
CA TYR A 121 2.18 -4.35 12.15
C TYR A 121 1.87 -3.45 10.95
N GLU A 122 1.91 -3.96 9.71
CA GLU A 122 1.68 -3.18 8.47
C GLU A 122 0.23 -2.65 8.36
N LEU A 123 -0.67 -3.12 9.24
CA LEU A 123 -2.06 -2.66 9.36
C LEU A 123 -2.28 -1.73 10.56
N SER A 124 -1.22 -1.42 11.31
CA SER A 124 -1.31 -0.47 12.43
C SER A 124 -1.60 0.93 11.92
N ARG A 125 -2.21 1.74 12.78
CA ARG A 125 -2.54 3.14 12.45
C ARG A 125 -1.31 3.95 12.08
N ALA A 126 -0.22 3.85 12.85
CA ALA A 126 1.01 4.58 12.60
C ALA A 126 1.58 4.24 11.20
N TYR A 127 1.69 2.94 10.89
CA TYR A 127 2.17 2.47 9.59
C TYR A 127 1.30 3.00 8.45
N SER A 128 -0.02 2.91 8.61
CA SER A 128 -1.00 3.36 7.63
C SER A 128 -0.94 4.86 7.36
N GLU A 129 -0.70 5.66 8.40
CA GLU A 129 -0.47 7.11 8.26
C GLU A 129 0.79 7.38 7.42
N ASP A 130 1.88 6.66 7.66
CA ASP A 130 3.10 6.81 6.87
C ASP A 130 2.96 6.31 5.43
N VAL A 131 2.18 5.25 5.18
CA VAL A 131 1.83 4.79 3.83
C VAL A 131 1.20 5.91 3.01
N TYR A 132 0.27 6.66 3.59
CA TYR A 132 -0.31 7.83 2.93
C TYR A 132 0.73 8.92 2.69
N LYS A 133 1.59 9.23 3.67
CA LYS A 133 2.65 10.25 3.53
C LYS A 133 3.63 9.92 2.41
N ILE A 134 4.15 8.69 2.35
CA ILE A 134 5.10 8.29 1.30
C ILE A 134 4.45 8.16 -0.07
N SER A 135 3.18 7.75 -0.13
CA SER A 135 2.43 7.72 -1.39
C SER A 135 2.21 9.14 -1.93
N ALA A 136 2.03 10.11 -1.04
CA ALA A 136 1.94 11.52 -1.40
C ALA A 136 3.31 12.10 -1.77
N ASP A 137 4.44 11.59 -1.30
CA ASP A 137 5.76 12.15 -1.63
C ASP A 137 6.41 11.49 -2.88
N THR A 138 6.11 10.21 -3.13
CA THR A 138 6.79 9.41 -4.16
C THR A 138 6.08 9.50 -5.51
N SER A 139 6.87 9.76 -6.57
CA SER A 139 6.36 9.75 -7.95
C SER A 139 6.03 8.33 -8.43
N ILE A 140 5.05 8.20 -9.32
CA ILE A 140 4.70 6.91 -9.96
C ILE A 140 5.93 6.32 -10.66
N ARG A 141 6.69 7.14 -11.39
CA ARG A 141 7.91 6.73 -12.08
C ARG A 141 8.94 6.12 -11.15
N ASP A 142 9.21 6.76 -10.01
CA ASP A 142 10.23 6.28 -9.10
C ASP A 142 9.81 4.99 -8.40
N ALA A 143 8.53 4.86 -8.03
CA ALA A 143 7.97 3.62 -7.50
C ALA A 143 8.09 2.48 -8.54
N ARG A 144 7.72 2.74 -9.80
CA ARG A 144 7.83 1.77 -10.90
C ARG A 144 9.28 1.36 -11.15
N LYS A 145 10.19 2.33 -11.18
CA LYS A 145 11.64 2.08 -11.34
C LYS A 145 12.18 1.21 -10.20
N ALA A 146 11.77 1.49 -8.96
CA ALA A 146 12.20 0.73 -7.79
C ALA A 146 11.72 -0.73 -7.85
N GLY A 147 10.46 -0.97 -8.20
CA GLY A 147 9.85 -2.31 -8.25
C GLY A 147 10.17 -3.13 -9.50
N ALA A 148 10.83 -2.57 -10.53
CA ALA A 148 10.95 -3.18 -11.85
C ALA A 148 11.61 -4.58 -11.89
N GLU A 149 12.52 -4.88 -10.95
CA GLU A 149 13.23 -6.16 -10.88
C GLU A 149 12.64 -7.14 -9.86
N VAL A 150 11.73 -6.67 -9.01
CA VAL A 150 11.20 -7.42 -7.85
C VAL A 150 9.74 -7.82 -8.07
N VAL A 151 8.91 -6.86 -8.52
CA VAL A 151 7.48 -7.05 -8.73
C VAL A 151 7.24 -7.68 -10.09
N LYS A 152 6.25 -8.57 -10.18
CA LYS A 152 5.86 -9.20 -11.43
C LYS A 152 5.44 -8.16 -12.48
N GLN A 153 6.14 -8.16 -13.61
CA GLN A 153 5.79 -7.32 -14.75
C GLN A 153 4.61 -7.94 -15.52
N VAL A 154 3.55 -7.16 -15.70
CA VAL A 154 2.33 -7.55 -16.42
C VAL A 154 1.97 -6.47 -17.44
N SER A 155 1.18 -6.82 -18.46
CA SER A 155 0.79 -5.90 -19.53
C SER A 155 0.01 -4.68 -19.02
N ASN A 156 -0.77 -4.86 -17.96
CA ASN A 156 -1.52 -3.83 -17.25
C ASN A 156 -1.05 -3.77 -15.79
N PRO A 157 0.01 -3.00 -15.49
CA PRO A 157 0.54 -2.88 -14.12
C PRO A 157 -0.53 -2.43 -13.12
N LEU A 158 -0.55 -3.09 -11.97
CA LEU A 158 -1.50 -2.85 -10.89
C LEU A 158 -0.95 -1.83 -9.91
N VAL A 159 -1.84 -1.05 -9.28
CA VAL A 159 -1.46 -0.05 -8.26
C VAL A 159 -0.75 -0.71 -7.08
N SER A 160 -1.12 -1.94 -6.71
CA SER A 160 -0.44 -2.72 -5.66
C SER A 160 1.06 -2.90 -5.91
N GLY A 161 1.47 -3.11 -7.15
CA GLY A 161 2.87 -3.28 -7.53
C GLY A 161 3.71 -2.01 -7.33
N LEU A 162 3.08 -0.84 -7.38
CA LEU A 162 3.72 0.44 -7.09
C LEU A 162 3.78 0.75 -5.59
N LEU A 163 2.86 0.21 -4.80
CA LEU A 163 2.90 0.34 -3.33
C LEU A 163 3.95 -0.57 -2.70
N TYR A 164 4.24 -1.72 -3.30
CA TYR A 164 5.19 -2.71 -2.77
C TYR A 164 6.55 -2.10 -2.33
N PRO A 165 7.27 -1.33 -3.15
CA PRO A 165 8.58 -0.79 -2.76
C PRO A 165 8.50 0.24 -1.61
N LEU A 166 7.34 0.88 -1.46
CA LEU A 166 7.09 1.90 -0.43
C LEU A 166 6.84 1.24 0.93
N LEU A 167 6.08 0.13 0.95
CA LEU A 167 5.89 -0.67 2.16
C LEU A 167 7.21 -1.28 2.63
N GLN A 168 7.99 -1.88 1.73
CA GLN A 168 9.31 -2.42 2.04
C GLN A 168 10.26 -1.37 2.64
N ALA A 169 10.14 -0.11 2.22
CA ALA A 169 10.93 0.97 2.80
C ALA A 169 10.49 1.31 4.24
N LEU A 170 9.19 1.31 4.53
CA LEU A 170 8.69 1.53 5.88
C LEU A 170 9.06 0.40 6.83
N ASP A 171 9.19 -0.83 6.34
CA ASP A 171 9.60 -1.98 7.17
C ASP A 171 10.94 -1.72 7.87
N GLU A 172 11.87 -0.99 7.25
CA GLU A 172 13.14 -0.57 7.89
C GLU A 172 12.93 0.26 9.17
N GLU A 173 11.90 1.11 9.19
CA GLU A 173 11.55 1.93 10.36
C GLU A 173 10.77 1.15 11.39
N TYR A 174 9.72 0.45 10.97
CA TYR A 174 8.78 -0.21 11.88
C TYR A 174 9.33 -1.50 12.50
N LEU A 175 10.35 -2.10 11.88
CA LEU A 175 11.15 -3.16 12.49
C LEU A 175 12.32 -2.62 13.34
N HIS A 176 12.50 -1.30 13.38
CA HIS A 176 13.53 -0.59 14.17
C HIS A 176 14.98 -1.04 13.90
N VAL A 177 15.27 -1.43 12.65
CA VAL A 177 16.57 -1.96 12.27
C VAL A 177 17.62 -0.89 11.93
N ASP A 178 18.88 -1.32 11.93
CA ASP A 178 20.03 -0.56 11.46
C ASP A 178 20.42 -0.94 10.01
N ALA A 179 20.05 -2.15 9.57
CA ALA A 179 20.33 -2.64 8.22
C ALA A 179 19.22 -3.51 7.62
N GLN A 180 19.19 -3.55 6.30
CA GLN A 180 18.43 -4.52 5.52
C GLN A 180 19.38 -5.42 4.73
N PHE A 181 19.13 -6.72 4.77
CA PHE A 181 19.79 -7.72 3.95
C PHE A 181 18.84 -8.23 2.86
N GLY A 182 19.33 -8.36 1.63
CA GLY A 182 18.59 -8.92 0.50
C GLY A 182 19.48 -9.30 -0.68
N GLY A 183 18.89 -9.64 -1.82
CA GLY A 183 19.61 -9.85 -3.07
C GLY A 183 19.90 -8.54 -3.81
N VAL A 184 20.86 -8.56 -4.72
CA VAL A 184 21.18 -7.40 -5.57
C VAL A 184 20.03 -6.98 -6.51
N ASP A 185 19.09 -7.88 -6.77
CA ASP A 185 17.82 -7.59 -7.46
C ASP A 185 16.94 -6.57 -6.71
N GLN A 186 17.12 -6.45 -5.38
CA GLN A 186 16.42 -5.46 -4.56
C GLN A 186 17.11 -4.09 -4.50
N ARG A 187 18.28 -3.93 -5.15
CA ARG A 187 19.10 -2.72 -5.06
C ARG A 187 18.31 -1.45 -5.38
N LYS A 188 17.41 -1.48 -6.36
CA LYS A 188 16.61 -0.30 -6.73
C LYS A 188 15.60 0.09 -5.65
N ILE A 189 15.08 -0.87 -4.88
CA ILE A 189 14.24 -0.59 -3.70
C ILE A 189 15.10 0.00 -2.59
N PHE A 190 16.27 -0.56 -2.30
CA PHE A 190 17.19 -0.03 -1.29
C PHE A 190 17.59 1.43 -1.57
N MET A 191 17.86 1.77 -2.83
CA MET A 191 18.14 3.16 -3.22
C MET A 191 16.92 4.08 -3.12
N LEU A 192 15.70 3.54 -3.23
CA LEU A 192 14.49 4.28 -2.95
C LEU A 192 14.36 4.56 -1.43
N CYS A 193 14.61 3.56 -0.58
CA CYS A 193 14.59 3.68 0.89
C CYS A 193 15.50 4.83 1.37
N GLU A 194 16.75 4.84 0.89
CA GLU A 194 17.77 5.86 1.15
C GLU A 194 17.30 7.31 0.88
N ARG A 195 16.33 7.47 -0.02
CA ARG A 195 15.79 8.76 -0.42
C ARG A 195 14.50 9.13 0.31
N ILE A 196 13.59 8.18 0.51
CA ILE A 196 12.25 8.48 1.04
C ILE A 196 12.21 8.50 2.56
N LEU A 197 13.00 7.66 3.25
CA LEU A 197 13.02 7.62 4.71
C LEU A 197 13.45 8.95 5.33
N PRO A 198 14.52 9.63 4.87
CA PRO A 198 14.88 10.94 5.38
C PRO A 198 13.81 12.01 5.20
N ARG A 199 12.94 11.89 4.17
CA ARG A 199 11.85 12.84 3.94
C ARG A 199 10.71 12.71 4.94
N LEU A 200 10.55 11.53 5.54
CA LEU A 200 9.67 11.31 6.69
C LEU A 200 10.33 11.65 8.03
N GLY A 201 11.61 12.02 8.02
CA GLY A 201 12.40 12.25 9.24
C GLY A 201 13.02 10.98 9.84
N TYR A 202 13.02 9.87 9.10
CA TYR A 202 13.61 8.60 9.54
C TYR A 202 15.07 8.46 9.12
N LYS A 203 15.81 7.62 9.86
CA LYS A 203 17.23 7.36 9.59
C LYS A 203 17.42 6.54 8.30
N LYS A 204 18.57 6.72 7.66
CA LYS A 204 19.06 5.83 6.59
C LYS A 204 19.54 4.51 7.19
N ARG A 205 19.53 3.44 6.38
CA ARG A 205 19.92 2.07 6.79
C ARG A 205 21.09 1.59 5.96
N VAL A 206 21.86 0.68 6.53
CA VAL A 206 22.88 -0.06 5.78
C VAL A 206 22.16 -1.11 4.91
N HIS A 207 22.54 -1.23 3.64
CA HIS A 207 22.00 -2.28 2.75
C HIS A 207 23.08 -3.29 2.40
N LEU A 208 22.80 -4.56 2.66
CA LEU A 208 23.69 -5.70 2.45
C LEU A 208 23.12 -6.56 1.32
N MET A 209 23.85 -6.69 0.21
CA MET A 209 23.33 -7.33 -1.01
C MET A 209 24.10 -8.59 -1.37
N ASN A 210 23.40 -9.73 -1.37
CA ASN A 210 23.90 -10.98 -1.91
C ASN A 210 23.91 -10.99 -3.44
N PRO A 211 24.86 -11.68 -4.08
CA PRO A 211 24.85 -11.88 -5.52
C PRO A 211 23.69 -12.78 -5.96
N MET A 212 23.32 -12.69 -7.24
CA MET A 212 22.42 -13.66 -7.86
C MET A 212 23.16 -14.99 -8.06
N VAL A 213 22.84 -15.99 -7.25
CA VAL A 213 23.48 -17.31 -7.30
C VAL A 213 22.77 -18.23 -8.31
N PRO A 214 23.50 -18.85 -9.26
CA PRO A 214 22.93 -19.82 -10.19
C PRO A 214 22.29 -21.02 -9.50
N GLY A 215 21.31 -21.63 -10.18
CA GLY A 215 20.70 -22.87 -9.72
C GLY A 215 21.58 -24.08 -9.78
N LEU A 216 21.36 -25.03 -8.88
CA LEU A 216 22.03 -26.34 -8.88
C LEU A 216 21.87 -27.07 -10.22
N THR A 217 20.76 -26.88 -10.94
CA THR A 217 20.52 -27.49 -12.26
C THR A 217 20.99 -26.64 -13.45
N GLY A 218 21.58 -25.46 -13.22
CA GLY A 218 21.97 -24.47 -14.23
C GLY A 218 20.89 -23.41 -14.49
N GLY A 219 21.31 -22.16 -14.75
CA GLY A 219 20.42 -21.01 -15.02
C GLY A 219 19.82 -20.35 -13.77
N LYS A 220 18.78 -19.51 -13.95
CA LYS A 220 17.99 -18.94 -12.85
C LYS A 220 17.03 -20.01 -12.32
N MET A 221 17.06 -20.30 -11.02
CA MET A 221 16.06 -21.18 -10.40
C MET A 221 14.70 -20.49 -10.42
N SER A 222 13.83 -20.89 -11.36
CA SER A 222 12.44 -20.45 -11.38
C SER A 222 11.58 -21.45 -10.59
N ALA A 223 10.64 -20.95 -9.79
CA ALA A 223 9.72 -21.80 -9.05
C ALA A 223 8.77 -22.62 -9.94
N SER A 224 8.73 -22.34 -11.25
CA SER A 224 7.71 -22.79 -12.20
C SER A 224 8.00 -24.15 -12.87
N GLU A 225 9.23 -24.66 -12.80
CA GLU A 225 9.59 -25.97 -13.38
C GLU A 225 9.94 -26.95 -12.26
N ALA A 226 9.18 -28.03 -12.12
CA ALA A 226 9.33 -28.98 -11.01
C ALA A 226 10.66 -29.76 -11.05
N ASP A 227 11.18 -30.01 -12.26
CA ASP A 227 12.41 -30.78 -12.48
C ASP A 227 13.69 -29.93 -12.31
N SER A 228 13.58 -28.60 -12.29
CA SER A 228 14.73 -27.69 -12.17
C SER A 228 15.04 -27.26 -10.73
N LYS A 229 14.32 -27.80 -9.74
CA LYS A 229 14.50 -27.46 -8.33
C LYS A 229 14.46 -28.68 -7.42
N ILE A 230 15.12 -28.59 -6.29
CA ILE A 230 15.02 -29.55 -5.18
C ILE A 230 14.18 -28.88 -4.09
N ASP A 231 12.95 -29.33 -3.90
CA ASP A 231 12.06 -28.86 -2.83
C ASP A 231 12.58 -29.29 -1.46
N MET A 232 12.35 -28.47 -0.43
CA MET A 232 12.86 -28.72 0.92
C MET A 232 12.33 -30.01 1.57
N LEU A 233 11.19 -30.54 1.10
CA LEU A 233 10.55 -31.73 1.65
C LEU A 233 10.74 -32.99 0.77
N GLU A 234 11.53 -32.90 -0.31
CA GLU A 234 11.81 -34.05 -1.17
C GLU A 234 12.55 -35.19 -0.45
N SER A 235 12.29 -36.42 -0.87
CA SER A 235 12.96 -37.61 -0.33
C SER A 235 14.46 -37.62 -0.67
N SER A 236 15.26 -38.22 0.19
CA SER A 236 16.71 -38.38 0.00
C SER A 236 17.07 -39.00 -1.37
N GLU A 237 16.28 -39.98 -1.83
CA GLU A 237 16.44 -40.59 -3.15
C GLU A 237 16.23 -39.58 -4.28
N SER A 238 15.16 -38.78 -4.21
CA SER A 238 14.86 -37.75 -5.22
C SER A 238 15.95 -36.67 -5.29
N VAL A 239 16.42 -36.21 -4.12
CA VAL A 239 17.54 -35.27 -4.00
C VAL A 239 18.79 -35.82 -4.70
N ARG A 240 19.15 -37.08 -4.44
CA ARG A 240 20.30 -37.74 -5.06
C ARG A 240 20.16 -37.82 -6.59
N GLN A 241 18.98 -38.20 -7.08
CA GLN A 241 18.71 -38.30 -8.52
C GLN A 241 18.81 -36.94 -9.22
N LYS A 242 18.27 -35.88 -8.61
CA LYS A 242 18.34 -34.52 -9.18
C LYS A 242 19.76 -33.96 -9.16
N LEU A 243 20.51 -34.17 -8.08
CA LEU A 243 21.93 -33.77 -8.02
C LEU A 243 22.81 -34.52 -9.02
N ALA A 244 22.53 -35.80 -9.28
CA ALA A 244 23.26 -36.56 -10.31
C ALA A 244 23.07 -35.95 -11.73
N LYS A 245 21.91 -35.34 -11.98
CA LYS A 245 21.57 -34.65 -13.26
C LYS A 245 22.03 -33.19 -13.29
N ALA A 246 22.48 -32.63 -12.16
CA ALA A 246 22.91 -31.24 -12.08
C ALA A 246 24.08 -30.97 -13.04
N SER A 247 23.96 -29.90 -13.84
CA SER A 247 25.03 -29.48 -14.73
C SER A 247 26.23 -29.02 -13.92
N CYS A 248 27.37 -29.69 -14.12
CA CYS A 248 28.64 -29.37 -13.47
C CYS A 248 29.78 -29.59 -14.48
N PRO A 249 29.91 -28.71 -15.50
CA PRO A 249 30.88 -28.89 -16.57
C PRO A 249 32.32 -28.75 -16.07
N PRO A 250 33.23 -29.68 -16.40
CA PRO A 250 34.62 -29.61 -15.97
C PRO A 250 35.30 -28.36 -16.55
N GLY A 251 36.21 -27.76 -15.77
CA GLY A 251 36.93 -26.56 -16.20
C GLY A 251 36.17 -25.24 -16.06
N GLN A 252 34.88 -25.25 -15.67
CA GLN A 252 34.10 -24.03 -15.43
C GLN A 252 34.11 -23.62 -13.97
N THR A 253 34.33 -22.33 -13.72
CA THR A 253 34.26 -21.69 -12.40
C THR A 253 32.82 -21.42 -11.97
N ALA A 254 32.60 -21.04 -10.70
CA ALA A 254 31.29 -20.54 -10.28
C ALA A 254 30.88 -19.27 -11.04
N SER A 255 31.83 -18.40 -11.40
CA SER A 255 31.58 -17.18 -12.18
C SER A 255 31.15 -17.46 -13.62
N ASP A 256 31.53 -18.59 -14.19
CA ASP A 256 31.10 -19.02 -15.52
C ASP A 256 29.67 -19.59 -15.53
N GLY A 257 29.01 -19.67 -14.37
CA GLY A 257 27.65 -20.17 -14.20
C GLY A 257 27.55 -21.61 -13.69
N ASN A 258 28.62 -22.20 -13.17
CA ASN A 258 28.59 -23.53 -12.55
C ASN A 258 27.81 -23.49 -11.21
N GLY A 259 26.56 -23.95 -11.24
CA GLY A 259 25.65 -23.91 -10.11
C GLY A 259 26.05 -24.81 -8.93
N VAL A 260 26.73 -25.94 -9.19
CA VAL A 260 27.22 -26.83 -8.12
C VAL A 260 28.36 -26.16 -7.36
N LEU A 261 29.35 -25.59 -8.08
CA LEU A 261 30.42 -24.82 -7.44
C LEU A 261 29.89 -23.59 -6.72
N ALA A 262 28.95 -22.86 -7.31
CA ALA A 262 28.32 -21.72 -6.67
C ALA A 262 27.62 -22.13 -5.36
N PHE A 263 26.87 -23.24 -5.36
CA PHE A 263 26.26 -23.76 -4.13
C PHE A 263 27.32 -24.15 -3.09
N VAL A 264 28.45 -24.74 -3.50
CA VAL A 264 29.55 -25.01 -2.58
C VAL A 264 30.12 -23.71 -1.99
N LYS A 265 30.38 -22.69 -2.82
CA LYS A 265 30.92 -21.38 -2.40
C LYS A 265 30.04 -20.67 -1.38
N PHE A 266 28.74 -20.57 -1.67
CA PHE A 266 27.81 -19.74 -0.93
C PHE A 266 27.10 -20.48 0.21
N VAL A 267 27.05 -21.82 0.18
CA VAL A 267 26.32 -22.63 1.16
C VAL A 267 27.23 -23.60 1.90
N ILE A 268 27.85 -24.55 1.20
CA ILE A 268 28.54 -25.67 1.86
C ILE A 268 29.80 -25.20 2.60
N PHE A 269 30.64 -24.39 1.95
CA PHE A 269 31.90 -23.92 2.54
C PHE A 269 31.66 -23.06 3.79
N PRO A 270 30.76 -22.04 3.74
CA PRO A 270 30.48 -21.25 4.93
C PRO A 270 29.77 -22.04 6.03
N MET A 271 28.90 -23.00 5.67
CA MET A 271 28.26 -23.90 6.65
C MET A 271 29.29 -24.75 7.40
N ALA A 272 30.28 -25.30 6.69
CA ALA A 272 31.38 -26.05 7.30
C ALA A 272 32.21 -25.20 8.27
N HIS A 273 32.46 -23.94 7.94
CA HIS A 273 33.15 -22.99 8.83
C HIS A 273 32.35 -22.63 10.08
N LEU A 274 31.01 -22.60 10.00
CA LEU A 274 30.15 -22.32 11.16
C LEU A 274 30.13 -23.50 12.15
N SER A 275 30.28 -24.73 11.67
CA SER A 275 30.48 -25.88 12.54
C SER A 275 31.90 -25.84 13.14
N ALA A 276 32.01 -25.74 14.47
CA ALA A 276 33.24 -25.45 15.24
C ALA A 276 34.43 -26.44 15.11
N SER A 277 34.48 -27.27 14.07
CA SER A 277 35.47 -28.34 13.85
C SER A 277 36.31 -28.10 12.57
N SER A 278 36.73 -26.86 12.30
CA SER A 278 37.30 -26.45 11.00
C SER A 278 38.66 -27.11 10.69
N THR A 279 38.64 -28.33 10.16
CA THR A 279 39.78 -28.98 9.49
C THR A 279 39.80 -28.74 7.99
N GLY A 280 38.86 -27.95 7.45
CA GLY A 280 38.61 -27.76 6.02
C GLY A 280 37.45 -28.63 5.50
N LEU A 281 37.04 -28.41 4.25
CA LEU A 281 35.99 -29.15 3.57
C LEU A 281 36.58 -30.36 2.83
N LYS A 282 36.09 -31.57 3.14
CA LYS A 282 36.50 -32.79 2.43
C LYS A 282 35.68 -32.95 1.13
N VAL A 283 36.35 -33.05 -0.01
CA VAL A 283 35.75 -33.33 -1.32
C VAL A 283 36.52 -34.47 -1.99
N GLY A 284 35.88 -35.62 -2.18
CA GLY A 284 36.57 -36.85 -2.53
C GLY A 284 37.56 -37.24 -1.42
N ASP A 285 38.83 -37.46 -1.78
CA ASP A 285 39.89 -37.82 -0.83
C ASP A 285 40.73 -36.63 -0.36
N ARG A 286 40.39 -35.41 -0.80
CA ARG A 286 41.15 -34.18 -0.49
C ARG A 286 40.39 -33.29 0.47
N VAL A 287 41.13 -32.52 1.26
CA VAL A 287 40.58 -31.52 2.19
C VAL A 287 41.05 -30.13 1.74
N PHE A 288 40.11 -29.19 1.66
CA PHE A 288 40.33 -27.83 1.18
C PHE A 288 40.08 -26.83 2.30
N THR A 289 40.99 -25.88 2.50
CA THR A 289 40.86 -24.87 3.57
C THR A 289 40.19 -23.60 3.09
N THR A 290 40.28 -23.31 1.79
CA THR A 290 39.62 -22.19 1.12
C THR A 290 38.82 -22.65 -0.09
N TYR A 291 37.82 -21.87 -0.48
CA TYR A 291 37.02 -22.18 -1.67
C TYR A 291 37.87 -22.05 -2.94
N GLU A 292 38.80 -21.10 -2.96
CA GLU A 292 39.69 -20.81 -4.07
C GLU A 292 40.60 -22.02 -4.39
N GLU A 293 41.09 -22.72 -3.36
CA GLU A 293 41.83 -23.98 -3.53
C GLU A 293 40.99 -25.07 -4.19
N LEU A 294 39.71 -25.19 -3.80
CA LEU A 294 38.79 -26.16 -4.35
C LEU A 294 38.44 -25.84 -5.81
N GLU A 295 38.14 -24.57 -6.11
CA GLU A 295 37.82 -24.12 -7.46
C GLU A 295 39.01 -24.32 -8.40
N ALA A 296 40.22 -23.96 -7.98
CA ALA A 296 41.43 -24.19 -8.76
C ALA A 296 41.67 -25.69 -9.02
N ALA A 297 41.44 -26.56 -8.03
CA ALA A 297 41.58 -28.00 -8.18
C ALA A 297 40.51 -28.62 -9.09
N TYR A 298 39.31 -28.05 -9.14
CA TYR A 298 38.26 -28.47 -10.08
C TYR A 298 38.56 -28.02 -11.51
N VAL A 299 39.02 -26.77 -11.68
CA VAL A 299 39.34 -26.21 -13.01
C VAL A 299 40.55 -26.88 -13.64
N ALA A 300 41.59 -27.18 -12.84
CA ALA A 300 42.81 -27.82 -13.33
C ALA A 300 42.57 -29.23 -13.90
N GLY A 301 41.60 -29.98 -13.37
CA GLY A 301 41.28 -31.34 -13.81
C GLY A 301 42.41 -32.37 -13.62
N GLY A 302 42.28 -33.54 -14.26
CA GLY A 302 43.26 -34.64 -14.22
C GLY A 302 43.16 -35.57 -13.00
N ASP A 303 44.09 -36.53 -12.87
CA ASP A 303 44.10 -37.57 -11.82
C ASP A 303 44.28 -37.01 -10.39
N ALA A 304 44.83 -35.79 -10.27
CA ALA A 304 44.96 -35.07 -9.00
C ALA A 304 43.84 -34.04 -8.76
N GLY A 305 42.95 -33.83 -9.74
CA GLY A 305 41.87 -32.83 -9.69
C GLY A 305 40.62 -33.31 -8.94
N VAL A 306 39.66 -32.41 -8.77
CA VAL A 306 38.35 -32.75 -8.18
C VAL A 306 37.37 -33.09 -9.30
N SER A 307 36.70 -34.25 -9.20
CA SER A 307 35.69 -34.65 -10.20
C SER A 307 34.32 -34.01 -9.94
N ALA A 308 33.51 -33.89 -10.98
CA ALA A 308 32.13 -33.39 -10.86
C ALA A 308 31.27 -34.25 -9.91
N ASP A 309 31.47 -35.58 -9.92
CA ASP A 309 30.75 -36.50 -9.04
C ASP A 309 31.17 -36.37 -7.58
N ALA A 310 32.46 -36.10 -7.32
CA ALA A 310 32.93 -35.80 -5.97
C ALA A 310 32.30 -34.50 -5.42
N LEU A 311 32.15 -33.46 -6.25
CA LEU A 311 31.43 -32.23 -5.86
C LEU A 311 29.95 -32.50 -5.59
N ARG A 312 29.25 -33.21 -6.48
CA ARG A 312 27.82 -33.55 -6.30
C ARG A 312 27.60 -34.37 -5.03
N THR A 313 28.49 -35.32 -4.76
CA THR A 313 28.44 -36.14 -3.53
C THR A 313 28.69 -35.28 -2.30
N CYS A 314 29.69 -34.40 -2.33
CA CYS A 314 29.93 -33.45 -1.24
C CYS A 314 28.70 -32.57 -0.96
N VAL A 315 28.04 -32.05 -2.01
CA VAL A 315 26.80 -31.28 -1.85
C VAL A 315 25.71 -32.14 -1.23
N PHE A 316 25.49 -33.36 -1.74
CA PHE A 316 24.48 -34.28 -1.19
C PHE A 316 24.68 -34.55 0.30
N ASP A 317 25.90 -34.92 0.71
CA ASP A 317 26.21 -35.32 2.09
C ASP A 317 25.96 -34.19 3.09
N HIS A 318 26.28 -32.95 2.69
CA HIS A 318 26.04 -31.77 3.53
C HIS A 318 24.61 -31.26 3.45
N LEU A 319 23.89 -31.48 2.34
CA LEU A 319 22.54 -30.96 2.13
C LEU A 319 21.45 -31.89 2.69
N ASP A 320 21.49 -33.18 2.39
CA ASP A 320 20.40 -34.10 2.72
C ASP A 320 20.22 -34.27 4.23
N SER A 321 21.32 -34.31 4.98
CA SER A 321 21.28 -34.35 6.45
C SER A 321 20.59 -33.13 7.08
N ARG A 322 20.64 -31.98 6.40
CA ARG A 322 20.00 -30.73 6.83
C ARG A 322 18.54 -30.67 6.42
N MET A 323 18.23 -31.12 5.20
CA MET A 323 16.86 -31.32 4.76
C MET A 323 16.13 -32.34 5.64
N GLU A 324 16.80 -33.37 6.14
CA GLU A 324 16.23 -34.36 7.04
C GLU A 324 15.69 -33.74 8.34
N VAL A 325 16.38 -32.74 8.90
CA VAL A 325 15.89 -31.99 10.07
C VAL A 325 14.57 -31.28 9.74
N VAL A 326 14.47 -30.70 8.55
CA VAL A 326 13.23 -30.03 8.08
C VAL A 326 12.12 -31.04 7.84
N ARG A 327 12.39 -32.16 7.15
CA ARG A 327 11.41 -33.23 6.90
C ARG A 327 10.80 -33.77 8.19
N ARG A 328 11.62 -34.00 9.22
CA ARG A 328 11.16 -34.47 10.53
C ARG A 328 10.21 -33.49 11.21
N LYS A 329 10.39 -32.18 11.03
CA LYS A 329 9.43 -31.19 11.55
C LYS A 329 8.05 -31.35 10.93
N PHE A 330 7.99 -31.55 9.61
CA PHE A 330 6.72 -31.73 8.90
C PHE A 330 6.07 -33.11 9.11
N ALA A 331 6.82 -34.06 9.68
CA ALA A 331 6.25 -35.33 10.16
C ALA A 331 5.52 -35.20 11.52
N LEU A 332 5.65 -34.07 12.23
CA LEU A 332 4.94 -33.84 13.49
C LEU A 332 3.44 -33.61 13.21
N PRO A 333 2.52 -34.18 14.04
CA PRO A 333 1.08 -34.08 13.80
C PRO A 333 0.56 -32.66 13.59
N GLN A 334 1.09 -31.68 14.33
CA GLN A 334 0.70 -30.27 14.24
C GLN A 334 1.06 -29.58 12.92
N PHE A 335 1.99 -30.14 12.13
CA PHE A 335 2.43 -29.57 10.86
C PHE A 335 2.10 -30.48 9.66
N ALA A 336 1.47 -31.63 9.89
CA ALA A 336 1.24 -32.65 8.86
C ALA A 336 0.31 -32.15 7.73
N SER A 337 -0.73 -31.37 8.06
CA SER A 337 -1.65 -30.79 7.05
C SER A 337 -1.12 -29.49 6.41
N LEU A 338 -0.15 -28.84 7.04
CA LEU A 338 0.30 -27.51 6.63
C LEU A 338 0.79 -27.44 5.16
N PRO A 339 1.51 -28.44 4.61
CA PRO A 339 1.90 -28.43 3.20
C PRO A 339 0.71 -28.42 2.22
N SER A 340 -0.35 -29.19 2.50
CA SER A 340 -1.56 -29.21 1.67
C SER A 340 -2.40 -27.95 1.87
N ASP A 341 -2.48 -27.44 3.10
CA ASP A 341 -3.22 -26.21 3.41
C ASP A 341 -2.58 -24.97 2.75
N ALA A 342 -1.24 -24.92 2.69
CA ALA A 342 -0.49 -23.82 2.08
C ALA A 342 -0.38 -23.91 0.55
N TYR A 343 -0.43 -25.13 0.00
CA TYR A 343 -0.30 -25.42 -1.44
C TYR A 343 -1.31 -26.49 -1.89
N PRO A 344 -2.62 -26.16 -1.87
CA PRO A 344 -3.66 -27.09 -2.30
C PRO A 344 -3.49 -27.47 -3.77
N THR A 345 -3.84 -28.71 -4.10
CA THR A 345 -3.84 -29.17 -5.50
C THR A 345 -5.04 -28.60 -6.26
N ASP A 346 -5.05 -28.67 -7.60
CA ASP A 346 -6.15 -28.13 -8.40
C ASP A 346 -7.50 -28.79 -8.06
N ASP A 347 -7.49 -30.05 -7.62
CA ASP A 347 -8.69 -30.80 -7.18
C ASP A 347 -9.22 -30.31 -5.81
N ASP A 348 -8.39 -29.68 -4.97
CA ASP A 348 -8.75 -29.19 -3.64
C ASP A 348 -9.34 -27.76 -3.67
N LYS A 349 -9.18 -27.02 -4.78
CA LYS A 349 -9.55 -25.60 -4.87
C LYS A 349 -11.06 -25.34 -4.72
N THR A 350 -11.90 -26.31 -5.08
CA THR A 350 -13.37 -26.21 -4.98
C THR A 350 -13.87 -26.30 -3.53
N HIS A 351 -13.17 -27.03 -2.65
CA HIS A 351 -13.53 -27.16 -1.24
C HIS A 351 -13.02 -26.02 -0.36
N VAL A 352 -11.93 -25.35 -0.77
CA VAL A 352 -11.35 -24.23 -0.02
C VAL A 352 -12.16 -22.93 -0.21
N GLU A 353 -12.92 -22.78 -1.31
CA GLU A 353 -13.85 -21.64 -1.48
C GLU A 353 -15.03 -21.66 -0.49
N GLU A 354 -15.41 -22.83 0.03
CA GLU A 354 -16.50 -22.99 1.01
C GLU A 354 -16.05 -22.72 2.46
N SER A 355 -14.75 -22.86 2.79
CA SER A 355 -14.23 -22.60 4.15
C SER A 355 -13.92 -21.12 4.42
N ARG A 356 -14.78 -20.21 3.92
CA ARG A 356 -14.75 -18.78 4.26
C ARG A 356 -15.13 -18.56 5.72
N SER A 357 -14.17 -18.69 6.62
CA SER A 357 -14.02 -17.95 7.88
C SER A 357 -12.92 -18.61 8.71
N THR A 358 -12.24 -17.84 9.57
CA THR A 358 -11.40 -18.31 10.70
C THR A 358 -9.88 -18.50 10.54
N ALA A 359 -9.22 -17.97 9.50
CA ALA A 359 -7.79 -17.62 9.58
C ALA A 359 -7.63 -16.10 9.42
N SER A 360 -8.21 -15.36 10.36
CA SER A 360 -8.35 -13.91 10.28
C SER A 360 -7.00 -13.22 10.49
N LEU A 361 -6.44 -12.67 9.40
CA LEU A 361 -5.39 -11.63 9.42
C LEU A 361 -5.84 -10.34 10.16
N THR A 362 -7.09 -10.29 10.62
CA THR A 362 -7.71 -9.15 11.32
C THR A 362 -7.85 -9.36 12.83
N ALA A 363 -7.36 -10.48 13.39
CA ALA A 363 -7.71 -10.90 14.75
C ALA A 363 -7.01 -10.13 15.90
N ALA A 364 -6.12 -9.16 15.63
CA ALA A 364 -5.20 -8.65 16.65
C ALA A 364 -5.23 -7.15 16.95
N HIS A 365 -6.01 -6.32 16.24
CA HIS A 365 -5.95 -4.87 16.43
C HIS A 365 -7.32 -4.27 16.74
N ASP A 366 -7.35 -3.37 17.71
CA ASP A 366 -8.53 -2.62 18.20
C ASP A 366 -9.03 -1.67 17.09
N ASP A 367 -9.73 -2.25 16.11
CA ASP A 367 -10.15 -1.56 14.90
C ASP A 367 -11.38 -0.68 15.14
N ARG A 368 -11.22 0.63 14.94
CA ARG A 368 -12.32 1.60 15.12
C ARG A 368 -13.43 1.49 14.08
N MET A 369 -13.30 0.65 13.04
CA MET A 369 -14.37 0.38 12.08
C MET A 369 -15.67 -0.09 12.75
N ALA A 370 -15.59 -0.89 13.82
CA ALA A 370 -16.77 -1.30 14.58
C ALA A 370 -17.50 -0.10 15.22
N SER A 371 -16.74 0.90 15.70
CA SER A 371 -17.29 2.15 16.26
C SER A 371 -18.00 3.00 15.20
N ILE A 372 -17.46 3.06 13.97
CA ILE A 372 -18.10 3.75 12.85
C ILE A 372 -19.46 3.11 12.52
N ILE A 373 -19.49 1.77 12.42
CA ILE A 373 -20.72 1.02 12.16
C ILE A 373 -21.74 1.23 13.28
N ALA A 374 -21.29 1.22 14.54
CA ALA A 374 -22.16 1.46 15.70
C ALA A 374 -22.76 2.88 15.70
N ARG A 375 -22.00 3.91 15.32
CA ARG A 375 -22.49 5.30 15.18
C ARG A 375 -23.54 5.44 14.08
N LEU A 376 -23.36 4.75 12.97
CA LEU A 376 -24.36 4.69 11.90
C LEU A 376 -25.65 4.06 12.44
N ALA A 377 -25.56 2.87 13.03
CA ALA A 377 -26.71 2.16 13.59
C ALA A 377 -27.43 2.95 14.69
N THR A 378 -26.70 3.67 15.54
CA THR A 378 -27.28 4.53 16.59
C THR A 378 -28.13 5.64 15.99
N THR A 379 -27.70 6.23 14.88
CA THR A 379 -28.49 7.27 14.20
C THR A 379 -29.77 6.66 13.60
N GLU A 380 -29.64 5.52 12.93
CA GLU A 380 -30.74 4.80 12.27
C GLU A 380 -31.82 4.32 13.24
N GLN A 381 -31.47 3.96 14.49
CA GLN A 381 -32.44 3.55 15.51
C GLN A 381 -33.49 4.62 15.83
N HIS A 382 -33.18 5.89 15.60
CA HIS A 382 -34.07 7.02 15.86
C HIS A 382 -34.88 7.45 14.62
N LEU A 383 -34.68 6.79 13.47
CA LEU A 383 -35.34 7.12 12.22
C LEU A 383 -36.51 6.17 11.95
N GLU A 384 -37.56 6.69 11.33
CA GLU A 384 -38.66 5.88 10.81
C GLU A 384 -38.18 5.01 9.63
N PRO A 385 -38.85 3.88 9.33
CA PRO A 385 -38.57 3.14 8.11
C PRO A 385 -38.74 4.00 6.85
N PHE A 386 -37.83 3.84 5.89
CA PHE A 386 -37.88 4.53 4.61
C PHE A 386 -38.88 3.85 3.67
N GLU A 387 -39.87 4.61 3.20
CA GLU A 387 -40.92 4.10 2.29
C GLU A 387 -41.09 4.92 1.01
N ASP A 388 -40.68 6.20 0.99
CA ASP A 388 -40.97 7.12 -0.11
C ASP A 388 -39.77 7.38 -1.03
N VAL A 389 -39.55 6.47 -1.98
CA VAL A 389 -38.53 6.58 -3.04
C VAL A 389 -38.78 7.81 -3.95
N HIS A 390 -40.04 8.22 -4.13
CA HIS A 390 -40.41 9.31 -5.03
C HIS A 390 -40.05 10.67 -4.44
N ALA A 391 -40.21 10.85 -3.12
CA ALA A 391 -39.74 12.04 -2.42
C ALA A 391 -38.24 12.27 -2.65
N VAL A 392 -37.42 11.23 -2.55
CA VAL A 392 -35.97 11.31 -2.79
C VAL A 392 -35.67 11.62 -4.26
N ALA A 393 -36.30 10.92 -5.20
CA ALA A 393 -36.09 11.15 -6.63
C ALA A 393 -36.52 12.56 -7.07
N SER A 394 -37.55 13.14 -6.47
CA SER A 394 -38.01 14.51 -6.77
C SER A 394 -36.99 15.59 -6.36
N LEU A 395 -36.15 15.29 -5.37
CA LEU A 395 -35.12 16.20 -4.85
C LEU A 395 -33.78 16.09 -5.61
N LEU A 396 -33.62 15.06 -6.44
CA LEU A 396 -32.35 14.71 -7.09
C LEU A 396 -32.52 14.58 -8.60
N ALA A 397 -31.78 15.38 -9.35
CA ALA A 397 -31.81 15.29 -10.80
C ALA A 397 -31.20 13.96 -11.29
N GLY A 398 -31.92 13.25 -12.17
CA GLY A 398 -31.39 12.08 -12.88
C GLY A 398 -31.34 10.77 -12.08
N VAL A 399 -31.91 10.72 -10.87
CA VAL A 399 -32.01 9.47 -10.09
C VAL A 399 -33.16 8.61 -10.63
N ASN A 400 -32.84 7.37 -11.00
CA ASN A 400 -33.85 6.39 -11.40
C ASN A 400 -34.47 5.72 -10.16
N VAL A 401 -35.78 5.92 -9.97
CA VAL A 401 -36.57 5.35 -8.86
C VAL A 401 -36.39 3.83 -8.75
N ALA A 402 -36.40 3.11 -9.87
CA ALA A 402 -36.24 1.65 -9.88
C ALA A 402 -34.86 1.24 -9.34
N SER A 403 -33.79 1.93 -9.75
CA SER A 403 -32.44 1.63 -9.26
C SER A 403 -32.27 1.84 -7.75
N LEU A 404 -32.98 2.83 -7.19
CA LEU A 404 -32.95 3.12 -5.77
C LEU A 404 -33.77 2.10 -4.97
N ALA A 405 -34.93 1.69 -5.50
CA ALA A 405 -35.75 0.62 -4.91
C ALA A 405 -35.03 -0.74 -4.93
N ASP A 406 -34.37 -1.08 -6.04
CA ASP A 406 -33.57 -2.31 -6.17
C ASP A 406 -32.42 -2.33 -5.16
N ARG A 407 -31.75 -1.19 -4.97
CA ARG A 407 -30.67 -1.04 -3.98
C ARG A 407 -31.18 -1.28 -2.56
N LEU A 408 -32.29 -0.65 -2.18
CA LEU A 408 -32.88 -0.82 -0.85
C LEU A 408 -33.29 -2.27 -0.59
N THR A 409 -33.92 -2.90 -1.58
CA THR A 409 -34.30 -4.32 -1.52
C THR A 409 -33.07 -5.22 -1.34
N ALA A 410 -31.99 -4.94 -2.09
CA ALA A 410 -30.76 -5.72 -2.02
C ALA A 410 -30.01 -5.57 -0.69
N THR A 411 -30.08 -4.40 -0.05
CA THR A 411 -29.39 -4.16 1.23
C THR A 411 -30.22 -4.58 2.44
N GLY A 412 -31.55 -4.71 2.30
CA GLY A 412 -32.46 -5.03 3.40
C GLY A 412 -32.49 -3.98 4.52
N ARG A 413 -31.93 -2.78 4.28
CA ARG A 413 -31.88 -1.72 5.29
C ARG A 413 -33.23 -1.03 5.44
N LYS A 414 -33.54 -0.66 6.68
CA LYS A 414 -34.74 0.11 7.01
C LYS A 414 -34.59 1.60 6.68
N CYS A 415 -33.37 2.10 6.53
CA CYS A 415 -33.07 3.49 6.26
C CYS A 415 -32.32 3.61 4.93
N LEU A 416 -32.49 4.74 4.24
CA LEU A 416 -31.71 5.07 3.05
C LEU A 416 -30.47 5.90 3.43
N ARG A 417 -29.27 5.34 3.29
CA ARG A 417 -28.02 6.08 3.56
C ARG A 417 -27.61 6.94 2.37
N CYS A 418 -27.64 8.26 2.55
CA CYS A 418 -27.21 9.25 1.57
C CYS A 418 -25.85 9.85 1.96
N LEU A 419 -24.80 9.52 1.21
CA LEU A 419 -23.43 9.93 1.47
C LEU A 419 -22.99 11.07 0.55
N TRP A 420 -22.39 12.10 1.13
CA TRP A 420 -21.66 13.16 0.44
C TRP A 420 -20.29 13.37 1.11
N SER A 421 -19.25 13.62 0.32
CA SER A 421 -17.90 13.85 0.83
C SER A 421 -17.35 15.19 0.37
N VAL A 422 -16.57 15.85 1.23
CA VAL A 422 -15.88 17.11 0.97
C VAL A 422 -14.46 17.06 1.49
N SER A 423 -13.49 17.32 0.62
CA SER A 423 -12.08 17.42 0.97
C SER A 423 -11.80 18.82 1.54
N PRO A 424 -11.27 18.97 2.77
CA PRO A 424 -10.93 20.26 3.37
C PRO A 424 -9.66 20.87 2.75
N GLY A 425 -9.68 21.17 1.45
CA GLY A 425 -8.55 21.77 0.74
C GLY A 425 -8.34 23.27 0.97
N GLY A 426 -9.34 23.97 1.51
CA GLY A 426 -9.32 25.40 1.74
C GLY A 426 -10.57 25.86 2.50
N LEU A 427 -10.86 27.17 2.48
CA LEU A 427 -12.04 27.70 3.14
C LEU A 427 -13.33 27.17 2.48
N PRO A 428 -14.32 26.68 3.25
CA PRO A 428 -15.65 26.42 2.73
C PRO A 428 -16.19 27.67 2.04
N HIS A 429 -16.78 27.47 0.87
CA HIS A 429 -17.30 28.54 0.01
C HIS A 429 -18.76 28.28 -0.40
N LEU A 430 -19.40 29.27 -1.01
CA LEU A 430 -20.81 29.25 -1.38
C LEU A 430 -21.20 28.01 -2.20
N GLY A 431 -20.35 27.57 -3.13
CA GLY A 431 -20.55 26.31 -3.87
C GLY A 431 -20.78 25.06 -3.00
N HIS A 432 -20.18 24.98 -1.81
CA HIS A 432 -20.41 23.87 -0.86
C HIS A 432 -21.82 23.89 -0.25
N THR A 433 -22.52 25.02 -0.33
CA THR A 433 -23.90 25.10 0.19
C THR A 433 -24.91 24.40 -0.69
N LEU A 434 -24.64 24.24 -1.99
CA LEU A 434 -25.55 23.57 -2.92
C LEU A 434 -25.83 22.11 -2.52
N PRO A 435 -24.82 21.23 -2.34
CA PRO A 435 -25.06 19.89 -1.84
C PRO A 435 -25.67 19.91 -0.43
N LEU A 436 -25.25 20.79 0.47
CA LEU A 436 -25.83 20.88 1.82
C LEU A 436 -27.32 21.20 1.82
N ARG A 437 -27.81 22.06 0.91
CA ARG A 437 -29.24 22.34 0.75
C ARG A 437 -30.02 21.11 0.29
N VAL A 438 -29.45 20.33 -0.62
CA VAL A 438 -30.03 19.05 -1.08
C VAL A 438 -30.07 18.06 0.09
N LEU A 439 -28.96 17.89 0.81
CA LEU A 439 -28.89 17.00 1.97
C LEU A 439 -29.83 17.43 3.10
N ALA A 440 -29.96 18.72 3.39
CA ALA A 440 -30.90 19.24 4.38
C ALA A 440 -32.35 18.88 4.00
N ARG A 441 -32.73 19.02 2.73
CA ARG A 441 -34.05 18.59 2.24
C ARG A 441 -34.24 17.08 2.36
N LEU A 442 -33.24 16.29 1.96
CA LEU A 442 -33.26 14.84 2.07
C LEU A 442 -33.41 14.35 3.51
N SER A 443 -32.72 14.98 4.46
CA SER A 443 -32.78 14.61 5.89
C SER A 443 -34.17 14.78 6.53
N ARG A 444 -35.07 15.53 5.87
CA ARG A 444 -36.47 15.72 6.30
C ARG A 444 -37.41 14.65 5.75
N VAL A 445 -36.96 13.85 4.78
CA VAL A 445 -37.73 12.70 4.29
C VAL A 445 -37.61 11.58 5.33
N PRO A 446 -38.72 11.02 5.85
CA PRO A 446 -38.69 9.94 6.82
C PRO A 446 -37.82 8.76 6.36
N GLY A 447 -36.96 8.27 7.25
CA GLY A 447 -36.05 7.15 6.99
C GLY A 447 -34.82 7.45 6.14
N VAL A 448 -34.57 8.70 5.74
CA VAL A 448 -33.31 9.09 5.09
C VAL A 448 -32.25 9.41 6.15
N HIS A 449 -31.10 8.75 6.07
CA HIS A 449 -29.92 9.00 6.89
C HIS A 449 -28.86 9.72 6.07
N VAL A 450 -28.58 10.97 6.40
CA VAL A 450 -27.54 11.78 5.75
C VAL A 450 -26.20 11.55 6.42
N ILE A 451 -25.20 11.22 5.60
CA ILE A 451 -23.82 11.02 6.00
C ILE A 451 -22.96 12.07 5.27
N ILE A 452 -22.25 12.90 6.05
CA ILE A 452 -21.24 13.82 5.52
C ILE A 452 -19.85 13.31 5.90
N LEU A 453 -18.99 13.11 4.92
CA LEU A 453 -17.57 12.78 5.14
C LEU A 453 -16.72 14.02 4.89
N VAL A 454 -16.08 14.55 5.94
CA VAL A 454 -15.03 15.56 5.82
C VAL A 454 -13.70 14.83 5.62
N ASP A 455 -13.26 14.76 4.37
CA ASP A 455 -12.25 13.80 3.94
C ASP A 455 -10.84 14.42 3.90
N ASP A 456 -10.24 14.56 5.07
CA ASP A 456 -8.91 15.14 5.22
C ASP A 456 -7.77 14.29 4.69
N ILE A 457 -7.89 12.96 4.72
CA ILE A 457 -6.92 12.07 4.06
C ILE A 457 -6.94 12.31 2.55
N THR A 458 -8.11 12.40 1.92
CA THR A 458 -8.20 12.75 0.50
C THR A 458 -7.64 14.15 0.23
N ALA A 459 -7.93 15.14 1.08
CA ALA A 459 -7.35 16.48 0.93
C ALA A 459 -5.81 16.48 1.00
N PHE A 460 -5.22 15.63 1.84
CA PHE A 460 -3.77 15.43 1.90
C PHE A 460 -3.23 14.75 0.63
N LEU A 461 -3.88 13.67 0.17
CA LEU A 461 -3.47 12.94 -1.03
C LEU A 461 -3.55 13.79 -2.30
N GLU A 462 -4.56 14.67 -2.40
CA GLU A 462 -4.71 15.69 -3.44
C GLU A 462 -3.64 16.80 -3.36
N GLY A 463 -2.89 16.89 -2.24
CA GLY A 463 -1.89 17.94 -2.01
C GLY A 463 -2.48 19.29 -1.57
N ASN A 464 -3.75 19.32 -1.17
CA ASN A 464 -4.48 20.53 -0.77
C ASN A 464 -4.32 20.88 0.73
N CYS A 465 -3.85 19.93 1.54
CA CYS A 465 -3.61 20.10 2.96
C CYS A 465 -2.33 19.38 3.38
N SER A 466 -1.52 19.98 4.25
CA SER A 466 -0.39 19.29 4.88
C SER A 466 -0.87 18.35 5.97
N TRP A 467 -0.07 17.34 6.30
CA TRP A 467 -0.45 16.33 7.29
C TRP A 467 -0.80 16.93 8.66
N ASP A 468 -0.03 17.91 9.11
CA ASP A 468 -0.21 18.53 10.44
C ASP A 468 -1.43 19.45 10.51
N LEU A 469 -1.88 20.01 9.38
CA LEU A 469 -3.02 20.92 9.31
C LEU A 469 -4.35 20.20 9.04
N ARG A 470 -4.30 18.91 8.70
CA ARG A 470 -5.46 18.13 8.25
C ARG A 470 -6.57 18.11 9.31
N GLU A 471 -6.23 17.76 10.55
CA GLU A 471 -7.19 17.60 11.65
C GLU A 471 -7.81 18.93 12.10
N PRO A 472 -7.03 20.01 12.40
CA PRO A 472 -7.62 21.30 12.76
C PRO A 472 -8.52 21.85 11.66
N ARG A 473 -8.13 21.67 10.39
CA ARG A 473 -8.93 22.10 9.25
C ARG A 473 -10.21 21.26 9.11
N CYS A 474 -10.13 19.96 9.36
CA CYS A 474 -11.28 19.06 9.42
C CYS A 474 -12.33 19.56 10.43
N VAL A 475 -11.90 19.89 11.65
CA VAL A 475 -12.76 20.42 12.71
C VAL A 475 -13.43 21.73 12.28
N PHE A 476 -12.66 22.65 11.68
CA PHE A 476 -13.18 23.92 11.18
C PHE A 476 -14.24 23.71 10.09
N VAL A 477 -13.94 22.89 9.08
CA VAL A 477 -14.86 22.61 7.98
C VAL A 477 -16.12 21.91 8.50
N GLU A 478 -16.00 20.88 9.34
CA GLU A 478 -17.16 20.21 9.96
C GLU A 478 -18.08 21.20 10.67
N THR A 479 -17.51 22.10 11.49
CA THR A 479 -18.28 23.10 12.24
C THR A 479 -19.10 23.98 11.30
N MET A 480 -18.49 24.42 10.19
CA MET A 480 -19.16 25.22 9.16
C MET A 480 -20.26 24.46 8.42
N LEU A 481 -20.00 23.20 8.04
CA LEU A 481 -20.98 22.38 7.34
C LEU A 481 -22.20 22.09 8.23
N ARG A 482 -22.00 21.78 9.52
CA ARG A 482 -23.09 21.58 10.49
C ARG A 482 -23.91 22.85 10.68
N ALA A 483 -23.26 24.00 10.85
CA ALA A 483 -23.95 25.28 10.97
C ALA A 483 -24.78 25.61 9.72
N ALA A 484 -24.20 25.39 8.53
CA ALA A 484 -24.89 25.59 7.26
C ALA A 484 -26.07 24.61 7.09
N PHE A 485 -25.87 23.31 7.34
CA PHE A 485 -26.92 22.30 7.29
C PHE A 485 -28.12 22.65 8.18
N LYS A 486 -27.85 23.06 9.43
CA LYS A 486 -28.88 23.54 10.35
C LYS A 486 -29.58 24.81 9.87
N SER A 487 -28.85 25.75 9.28
CA SER A 487 -29.43 26.98 8.71
C SER A 487 -30.36 26.71 7.52
N PHE A 488 -30.17 25.59 6.83
CA PHE A 488 -31.06 25.11 5.75
C PHE A 488 -32.18 24.21 6.27
N GLU A 489 -32.46 24.25 7.57
CA GLU A 489 -33.48 23.45 8.26
C GLU A 489 -33.26 21.93 8.11
N GLY A 490 -32.00 21.52 8.03
CA GLY A 490 -31.65 20.10 8.05
C GLY A 490 -32.04 19.45 9.38
N ASN A 491 -32.44 18.19 9.33
CA ASN A 491 -32.78 17.39 10.49
C ASN A 491 -31.51 16.82 11.14
N ASP A 492 -31.05 17.42 12.23
CA ASP A 492 -29.84 17.01 12.94
C ASP A 492 -29.91 15.55 13.46
N LYS A 493 -31.11 15.01 13.73
CA LYS A 493 -31.27 13.60 14.17
C LYS A 493 -30.98 12.60 13.06
N ALA A 494 -31.08 13.03 11.80
CA ALA A 494 -30.81 12.23 10.62
C ALA A 494 -29.40 12.46 10.05
N LEU A 495 -28.54 13.22 10.74
CA LEU A 495 -27.20 13.58 10.27
C LEU A 495 -26.12 12.85 11.07
N THR A 496 -25.22 12.16 10.37
CA THR A 496 -23.92 11.74 10.90
C THR A 496 -22.80 12.40 10.10
N VAL A 497 -21.79 12.93 10.79
CA VAL A 497 -20.58 13.45 10.15
C VAL A 497 -19.39 12.60 10.60
N PHE A 498 -18.56 12.20 9.65
CA PHE A 498 -17.29 11.50 9.88
C PHE A 498 -16.12 12.34 9.35
N ARG A 499 -14.96 12.18 9.96
CA ARG A 499 -13.68 12.68 9.44
C ARG A 499 -12.88 11.52 8.87
N GLY A 500 -12.18 11.75 7.75
CA GLY A 500 -11.42 10.70 7.05
C GLY A 500 -10.43 9.96 7.97
N HIS A 501 -9.66 10.69 8.78
CA HIS A 501 -8.71 10.11 9.73
C HIS A 501 -9.35 9.28 10.86
N GLU A 502 -10.67 9.29 11.05
CA GLU A 502 -11.31 8.48 12.10
C GLU A 502 -11.22 6.98 11.79
N TYR A 503 -11.13 6.60 10.51
CA TYR A 503 -11.20 5.19 10.10
C TYR A 503 -10.27 4.79 8.94
N LYS A 504 -9.82 5.73 8.10
CA LYS A 504 -9.03 5.39 6.91
C LYS A 504 -7.63 4.85 7.21
N CYS A 505 -7.14 5.05 8.43
CA CYS A 505 -5.86 4.51 8.88
C CYS A 505 -6.04 3.26 9.76
N GLU A 506 -7.26 2.71 9.86
CA GLU A 506 -7.53 1.53 10.67
C GLU A 506 -7.28 0.26 9.87
N GLY A 507 -6.95 -0.82 10.57
CA GLY A 507 -6.44 -2.05 9.96
C GLY A 507 -7.37 -2.65 8.90
N THR A 508 -8.67 -2.79 9.17
CA THR A 508 -9.63 -3.35 8.20
C THR A 508 -9.74 -2.47 6.95
N TYR A 509 -9.76 -1.14 7.10
CA TYR A 509 -9.83 -0.25 5.96
C TYR A 509 -8.57 -0.36 5.08
N MET A 510 -7.39 -0.41 5.70
CA MET A 510 -6.12 -0.51 4.98
C MET A 510 -5.91 -1.87 4.35
N LEU A 511 -6.41 -2.93 4.99
CA LEU A 511 -6.49 -4.26 4.41
C LEU A 511 -7.32 -4.27 3.13
N ASP A 512 -8.49 -3.66 3.18
CA ASP A 512 -9.39 -3.56 2.02
C ASP A 512 -8.83 -2.62 0.94
N LEU A 513 -8.04 -1.60 1.32
CA LEU A 513 -7.25 -0.81 0.38
C LEU A 513 -6.22 -1.68 -0.35
N TYR A 514 -5.43 -2.48 0.36
CA TYR A 514 -4.46 -3.40 -0.23
C TYR A 514 -5.12 -4.46 -1.12
N ARG A 515 -6.32 -4.94 -0.75
CA ARG A 515 -7.14 -5.80 -1.60
C ARG A 515 -7.57 -5.10 -2.88
N LEU A 516 -8.16 -3.91 -2.76
CA LEU A 516 -8.68 -3.17 -3.89
C LEU A 516 -7.59 -2.77 -4.89
N VAL A 517 -6.45 -2.25 -4.43
CA VAL A 517 -5.35 -1.82 -5.31
C VAL A 517 -4.70 -2.99 -6.07
N SER A 518 -4.89 -4.23 -5.60
CA SER A 518 -4.44 -5.45 -6.28
C SER A 518 -5.36 -5.88 -7.43
N TYR A 519 -6.50 -5.20 -7.63
CA TYR A 519 -7.37 -5.40 -8.79
C TYR A 519 -7.32 -4.24 -9.78
N VAL A 520 -6.74 -3.10 -9.40
CA VAL A 520 -6.85 -1.83 -10.14
C VAL A 520 -5.58 -1.56 -10.94
N PRO A 521 -5.65 -1.53 -12.28
CA PRO A 521 -4.55 -1.07 -13.11
C PRO A 521 -4.28 0.43 -12.96
N GLU A 522 -3.02 0.84 -13.13
CA GLU A 522 -2.59 2.24 -13.03
C GLU A 522 -3.43 3.17 -13.92
N ARG A 523 -3.69 2.76 -15.18
CA ARG A 523 -4.41 3.56 -16.17
C ARG A 523 -5.85 3.82 -15.76
N ASP A 524 -6.54 2.80 -15.23
CA ASP A 524 -7.93 2.90 -14.79
C ASP A 524 -8.05 3.81 -13.56
N ALA A 525 -7.09 3.72 -12.64
CA ALA A 525 -7.00 4.64 -11.50
C ALA A 525 -6.82 6.09 -11.96
N VAL A 526 -5.93 6.37 -12.91
CA VAL A 526 -5.74 7.74 -13.44
C VAL A 526 -7.01 8.29 -14.08
N LEU A 527 -7.67 7.50 -14.94
CA LEU A 527 -8.90 7.91 -15.62
C LEU A 527 -10.01 8.31 -14.65
N CYS A 528 -10.04 7.71 -13.45
CA CYS A 528 -11.03 7.97 -12.43
C CYS A 528 -10.54 8.90 -11.30
N SER A 529 -9.31 9.39 -11.36
CA SER A 529 -8.72 10.32 -10.39
C SER A 529 -9.00 11.79 -10.72
N GLY A 530 -9.58 12.07 -11.88
CA GLY A 530 -9.79 13.42 -12.40
C GLY A 530 -8.57 14.08 -13.04
N MET A 531 -7.50 13.31 -13.22
CA MET A 531 -6.29 13.72 -13.93
C MET A 531 -6.36 13.34 -15.42
N SER A 532 -5.69 14.13 -16.28
CA SER A 532 -5.60 13.82 -17.71
C SER A 532 -4.66 12.63 -17.95
N PRO A 533 -5.00 11.69 -18.86
CA PRO A 533 -4.08 10.63 -19.30
C PRO A 533 -2.73 11.17 -19.83
N ALA A 534 -2.73 12.38 -20.40
CA ALA A 534 -1.51 13.05 -20.84
C ALA A 534 -0.55 13.38 -19.69
N ALA A 535 -1.06 13.57 -18.47
CA ALA A 535 -0.23 13.81 -17.29
C ALA A 535 0.54 12.55 -16.85
N LEU A 536 0.01 11.36 -17.13
CA LEU A 536 0.71 10.10 -16.90
C LEU A 536 1.86 9.93 -17.89
N GLN A 537 1.64 10.21 -19.17
CA GLN A 537 2.69 10.20 -20.21
C GLN A 537 3.78 11.23 -19.93
N ALA A 538 3.42 12.47 -19.59
CA ALA A 538 4.38 13.52 -19.24
C ALA A 538 5.18 13.21 -17.96
N SER A 539 4.63 12.40 -17.04
CA SER A 539 5.36 11.94 -15.85
C SER A 539 6.42 10.88 -16.17
N ASP A 540 6.24 10.12 -17.24
CA ASP A 540 7.23 9.16 -17.72
C ASP A 540 8.41 9.86 -18.42
N ASP A 541 8.15 10.99 -19.12
CA ASP A 541 9.14 11.69 -19.96
C ASP A 541 10.02 12.73 -19.24
N SER A 542 9.70 13.14 -18.01
CA SER A 542 10.31 14.31 -17.36
C SER A 542 11.45 13.98 -16.37
N GLU A 543 12.71 14.07 -16.77
CA GLU A 543 13.87 13.79 -15.89
C GLU A 543 14.12 14.88 -14.82
N GLY A 544 13.35 14.84 -13.73
CA GLY A 544 13.57 15.66 -12.54
C GLY A 544 12.97 15.02 -11.27
N PRO A 545 13.58 15.21 -10.07
CA PRO A 545 12.95 14.84 -8.81
C PRO A 545 11.71 15.72 -8.57
N GLY A 546 10.56 15.11 -8.32
CA GLY A 546 9.31 15.83 -8.02
C GLY A 546 8.55 16.36 -9.25
N VAL A 547 8.92 15.95 -10.47
CA VAL A 547 8.17 16.25 -11.69
C VAL A 547 7.35 15.00 -12.07
N GLY A 548 6.02 15.13 -12.17
CA GLY A 548 5.09 14.03 -12.49
C GLY A 548 3.99 13.80 -11.45
N LEU A 549 3.09 12.86 -11.74
CA LEU A 549 2.03 12.44 -10.80
C LEU A 549 2.63 11.59 -9.67
N ASN A 550 2.21 11.87 -8.43
CA ASN A 550 2.58 11.08 -7.28
C ASN A 550 1.64 9.90 -7.08
N LEU A 551 2.12 8.85 -6.40
CA LEU A 551 1.36 7.62 -6.22
C LEU A 551 0.00 7.85 -5.55
N SER A 552 -0.11 8.87 -4.70
CA SER A 552 -1.36 9.28 -4.06
C SER A 552 -2.50 9.52 -5.05
N SER A 553 -2.22 9.97 -6.29
CA SER A 553 -3.29 10.17 -7.29
C SER A 553 -3.96 8.86 -7.70
N LEU A 554 -3.24 7.74 -7.66
CA LEU A 554 -3.78 6.42 -7.96
C LEU A 554 -4.63 5.86 -6.81
N LEU A 555 -4.45 6.37 -5.59
CA LEU A 555 -5.21 5.93 -4.41
C LEU A 555 -6.57 6.63 -4.29
N LEU A 556 -6.73 7.85 -4.83
CA LEU A 556 -7.95 8.65 -4.75
C LEU A 556 -9.25 7.92 -5.17
N PRO A 557 -9.32 7.25 -6.34
CA PRO A 557 -10.53 6.53 -6.71
C PRO A 557 -10.76 5.30 -5.81
N CYS A 558 -9.69 4.64 -5.36
CA CYS A 558 -9.76 3.49 -4.45
C CYS A 558 -10.36 3.91 -3.09
N THR A 559 -9.84 4.99 -2.49
CA THR A 559 -10.36 5.50 -1.21
C THR A 559 -11.81 5.97 -1.31
N SER A 560 -12.21 6.62 -2.41
CA SER A 560 -13.61 7.04 -2.59
C SER A 560 -14.57 5.85 -2.72
N LEU A 561 -14.15 4.76 -3.38
CA LEU A 561 -14.94 3.52 -3.44
C LEU A 561 -15.06 2.88 -2.07
N LEU A 562 -13.96 2.77 -1.32
CA LEU A 562 -13.95 2.20 0.02
C LEU A 562 -14.76 3.03 1.02
N ASP A 563 -14.75 4.36 0.93
CA ASP A 563 -15.64 5.22 1.72
C ASP A 563 -17.11 4.89 1.48
N THR A 564 -17.46 4.72 0.20
CA THR A 564 -18.82 4.38 -0.20
C THR A 564 -19.22 2.99 0.30
N TYR A 565 -18.28 2.04 0.27
CA TYR A 565 -18.45 0.67 0.74
C TYR A 565 -18.57 0.59 2.27
N HIS A 566 -17.60 1.09 3.02
CA HIS A 566 -17.53 0.97 4.49
C HIS A 566 -18.59 1.81 5.21
N LEU A 567 -18.96 2.99 4.68
CA LEU A 567 -20.08 3.76 5.22
C LEU A 567 -21.44 3.18 4.78
N GLY A 568 -21.44 2.17 3.92
CA GLY A 568 -22.62 1.46 3.46
C GLY A 568 -23.59 2.36 2.71
N ALA A 569 -23.08 3.27 1.87
CA ALA A 569 -23.94 4.22 1.17
C ALA A 569 -24.89 3.50 0.20
N ASP A 570 -26.14 3.94 0.16
CA ASP A 570 -27.12 3.52 -0.84
C ASP A 570 -27.21 4.53 -1.97
N LEU A 571 -27.04 5.80 -1.62
CA LEU A 571 -27.00 6.93 -2.52
C LEU A 571 -25.71 7.72 -2.28
N ARG A 572 -24.91 7.95 -3.32
CA ARG A 572 -23.70 8.79 -3.27
C ARG A 572 -23.93 10.06 -4.09
N LEU A 573 -23.96 11.20 -3.40
CA LEU A 573 -24.11 12.52 -4.01
C LEU A 573 -22.72 13.11 -4.34
N ALA A 574 -22.52 13.60 -5.55
CA ALA A 574 -21.28 14.29 -5.95
C ALA A 574 -21.52 15.30 -7.08
N SER A 575 -20.48 16.05 -7.47
CA SER A 575 -20.50 16.88 -8.68
C SER A 575 -20.65 16.02 -9.94
N PRO A 576 -21.17 16.53 -11.07
CA PRO A 576 -21.34 15.77 -12.31
C PRO A 576 -20.09 14.97 -12.76
N HIS A 577 -18.92 15.61 -12.76
CA HIS A 577 -17.65 14.95 -13.13
C HIS A 577 -17.28 13.82 -12.15
N LYS A 578 -17.26 14.10 -10.84
CA LYS A 578 -16.99 13.07 -9.81
C LYS A 578 -18.00 11.92 -9.85
N THR A 579 -19.29 12.19 -10.11
CA THR A 579 -20.32 11.15 -10.23
C THR A 579 -20.02 10.20 -11.37
N GLN A 580 -19.59 10.70 -12.53
CA GLN A 580 -19.19 9.86 -13.65
C GLN A 580 -17.97 8.99 -13.29
N TRP A 581 -16.94 9.56 -12.67
CA TRP A 581 -15.75 8.79 -12.26
C TRP A 581 -16.08 7.73 -11.22
N HIS A 582 -16.82 8.09 -10.16
CA HIS A 582 -17.23 7.13 -9.13
C HIS A 582 -18.05 6.00 -9.72
N LEU A 583 -18.99 6.31 -10.63
CA LEU A 583 -19.84 5.32 -11.27
C LEU A 583 -19.02 4.35 -12.14
N THR A 584 -18.13 4.88 -12.99
CA THR A 584 -17.27 4.07 -13.85
C THR A 584 -16.37 3.16 -13.02
N PHE A 585 -15.69 3.73 -12.03
CA PHE A 585 -14.76 2.98 -11.17
C PHE A 585 -15.47 1.90 -10.35
N ALA A 586 -16.59 2.25 -9.71
CA ALA A 586 -17.36 1.31 -8.90
C ALA A 586 -17.95 0.17 -9.74
N ARG A 587 -18.45 0.45 -10.96
CA ARG A 587 -18.95 -0.59 -11.87
C ARG A 587 -17.88 -1.61 -12.26
N GLN A 588 -16.64 -1.16 -12.44
CA GLN A 588 -15.54 -2.00 -12.85
C GLN A 588 -14.97 -2.83 -11.70
N PHE A 589 -14.76 -2.21 -10.53
CA PHE A 589 -13.95 -2.83 -9.47
C PHE A 589 -14.75 -3.33 -8.26
N LEU A 590 -15.95 -2.81 -7.99
CA LEU A 590 -16.75 -3.30 -6.86
C LEU A 590 -17.07 -4.80 -6.97
N PRO A 591 -17.48 -5.35 -8.14
CA PRO A 591 -17.78 -6.79 -8.25
C PRO A 591 -16.54 -7.68 -8.12
N LEU A 592 -15.35 -7.16 -8.46
CA LEU A 592 -14.07 -7.87 -8.29
C LEU A 592 -13.63 -7.89 -6.83
N PHE A 593 -13.91 -6.81 -6.11
CA PHE A 593 -13.57 -6.63 -4.70
C PHE A 593 -14.53 -7.38 -3.76
N ASP A 594 -15.84 -7.26 -4.01
CA ASP A 594 -16.91 -7.97 -3.31
C ASP A 594 -18.09 -8.25 -4.26
N ALA A 595 -18.18 -9.50 -4.71
CA ALA A 595 -19.22 -9.97 -5.62
C ALA A 595 -20.64 -9.91 -5.05
N HIS A 596 -20.79 -9.86 -3.72
CA HIS A 596 -22.09 -9.78 -3.06
C HIS A 596 -22.58 -8.34 -2.92
N CYS A 597 -21.67 -7.35 -2.99
CA CYS A 597 -22.02 -5.95 -2.87
C CYS A 597 -22.62 -5.41 -4.19
N LYS A 598 -23.86 -4.93 -4.13
CA LYS A 598 -24.48 -4.23 -5.25
C LYS A 598 -23.92 -2.82 -5.41
N LEU A 599 -24.07 -2.25 -6.59
CA LEU A 599 -23.67 -0.87 -6.86
C LEU A 599 -24.58 0.11 -6.11
N PRO A 600 -24.05 1.17 -5.47
CA PRO A 600 -24.87 2.26 -4.96
C PRO A 600 -25.41 3.12 -6.10
N VAL A 601 -26.49 3.86 -5.82
CA VAL A 601 -27.02 4.86 -6.74
C VAL A 601 -26.15 6.10 -6.66
N PHE A 602 -25.72 6.63 -7.81
CA PHE A 602 -24.95 7.86 -7.86
C PHE A 602 -25.82 9.01 -8.36
N ALA A 603 -25.86 10.11 -7.60
CA ALA A 603 -26.63 11.30 -7.91
C ALA A 603 -25.73 12.52 -8.06
N THR A 604 -26.18 13.49 -8.85
CA THR A 604 -25.44 14.74 -9.07
C THR A 604 -26.06 15.89 -8.28
N HIS A 605 -25.23 16.83 -7.84
CA HIS A 605 -25.68 18.14 -7.36
C HIS A 605 -25.19 19.25 -8.32
N PRO A 606 -25.91 20.39 -8.41
CA PRO A 606 -25.45 21.52 -9.21
C PRO A 606 -24.14 22.11 -8.65
N MET A 607 -23.38 22.80 -9.51
CA MET A 607 -22.15 23.50 -9.17
C MET A 607 -22.29 24.99 -9.47
N LEU A 608 -21.68 25.84 -8.64
CA LEU A 608 -21.61 27.28 -8.94
C LEU A 608 -20.39 27.58 -9.81
N PRO A 609 -20.56 28.40 -10.87
CA PRO A 609 -19.44 28.90 -11.64
C PRO A 609 -18.53 29.78 -10.78
N CYS A 610 -17.26 29.88 -11.15
CA CYS A 610 -16.31 30.79 -10.51
C CYS A 610 -16.70 32.25 -10.80
N LEU A 611 -16.24 33.20 -9.96
CA LEU A 611 -16.61 34.60 -10.10
C LEU A 611 -15.99 35.29 -11.33
N SER A 612 -14.94 34.72 -11.93
CA SER A 612 -14.29 35.24 -13.13
C SER A 612 -14.91 34.69 -14.42
N ALA A 613 -14.71 35.37 -15.54
CA ALA A 613 -15.05 34.81 -16.85
C ALA A 613 -14.24 33.53 -17.10
N SER A 614 -14.90 32.45 -17.50
CA SER A 614 -14.29 31.17 -17.83
C SER A 614 -14.83 30.64 -19.16
N VAL A 615 -14.00 29.88 -19.87
CA VAL A 615 -14.39 29.15 -21.09
C VAL A 615 -15.07 27.83 -20.68
N GLU A 616 -16.10 27.40 -21.42
CA GLU A 616 -16.74 26.10 -21.20
C GLU A 616 -15.71 24.96 -21.24
N GLY A 617 -15.75 24.07 -20.25
CA GLY A 617 -14.88 22.87 -20.18
C GLY A 617 -13.61 23.01 -19.34
N ASP A 618 -13.29 24.19 -18.80
CA ASP A 618 -12.16 24.36 -17.87
C ASP A 618 -12.56 24.00 -16.42
N ALA A 619 -11.77 23.19 -15.71
CA ALA A 619 -11.98 22.92 -14.28
C ALA A 619 -11.93 24.21 -13.43
N SER A 620 -11.27 25.26 -13.92
CA SER A 620 -11.25 26.59 -13.31
C SER A 620 -12.57 27.37 -13.45
N ALA A 621 -13.55 26.84 -14.20
CA ALA A 621 -14.85 27.44 -14.43
C ALA A 621 -15.82 27.38 -13.23
N PHE A 622 -15.50 26.62 -12.18
CA PHE A 622 -16.36 26.47 -11.00
C PHE A 622 -15.70 26.98 -9.73
N MET A 623 -16.51 27.34 -8.71
CA MET A 623 -15.98 27.68 -7.39
C MET A 623 -15.29 26.46 -6.76
N THR A 624 -14.04 26.66 -6.31
CA THR A 624 -13.26 25.64 -5.61
C THR A 624 -12.59 26.22 -4.36
N SER A 625 -12.38 25.38 -3.36
CA SER A 625 -11.54 25.69 -2.20
C SER A 625 -10.09 25.77 -2.67
N PHE A 626 -9.45 26.94 -2.61
CA PHE A 626 -8.06 27.05 -3.03
C PHE A 626 -7.11 27.29 -1.86
N VAL A 627 -6.13 26.40 -1.76
CA VAL A 627 -4.79 26.61 -1.17
C VAL A 627 -3.82 26.18 -2.27
N PRO A 628 -2.68 26.85 -2.48
CA PRO A 628 -1.65 26.36 -3.39
C PRO A 628 -1.34 24.90 -3.06
N THR A 629 -1.36 24.02 -4.07
CA THR A 629 -1.04 22.59 -3.93
C THR A 629 0.44 22.43 -3.58
N LEU A 630 0.79 22.68 -2.33
CA LEU A 630 2.17 22.73 -1.88
C LEU A 630 2.27 21.98 -0.57
N ARG A 631 2.61 20.70 -0.73
CA ARG A 631 2.85 19.74 0.36
C ARG A 631 3.95 20.21 1.33
N ASP A 632 4.92 20.97 0.82
CA ASP A 632 5.96 21.62 1.63
C ASP A 632 5.50 23.02 2.07
N PRO A 633 5.36 23.26 3.39
CA PRO A 633 5.03 24.57 3.93
C PRO A 633 5.93 25.70 3.43
N ARG A 634 7.22 25.42 3.20
CA ARG A 634 8.20 26.41 2.70
C ARG A 634 7.86 26.86 1.28
N VAL A 635 7.40 25.94 0.44
CA VAL A 635 7.01 26.25 -0.94
C VAL A 635 5.65 26.97 -0.95
N ALA A 636 4.74 26.61 -0.03
CA ALA A 636 3.47 27.31 0.18
C ALA A 636 3.65 28.81 0.51
N HIS A 637 4.78 29.18 1.13
CA HIS A 637 5.13 30.57 1.40
C HIS A 637 5.85 31.30 0.24
N SER A 638 6.11 30.64 -0.89
CA SER A 638 6.73 31.29 -2.05
C SER A 638 5.82 32.38 -2.64
N VAL A 639 6.43 33.42 -3.21
CA VAL A 639 5.69 34.55 -3.82
C VAL A 639 4.76 34.07 -4.94
N SER A 640 5.21 33.11 -5.75
CA SER A 640 4.40 32.50 -6.81
C SER A 640 3.19 31.78 -6.24
N ALA A 641 3.39 30.93 -5.21
CA ALA A 641 2.30 30.24 -4.52
C ALA A 641 1.28 31.21 -3.94
N GLN A 642 1.75 32.26 -3.24
CA GLN A 642 0.88 33.28 -2.66
C GLN A 642 0.10 34.07 -3.73
N ALA A 643 0.72 34.36 -4.88
CA ALA A 643 0.05 35.04 -5.99
C ALA A 643 -1.07 34.18 -6.59
N VAL A 644 -0.81 32.89 -6.84
CA VAL A 644 -1.83 31.94 -7.30
C VAL A 644 -2.95 31.79 -6.25
N SER A 645 -2.57 31.70 -4.96
CA SER A 645 -3.53 31.65 -3.84
C SER A 645 -4.48 32.83 -3.82
N LYS A 646 -3.94 34.04 -3.98
CA LYS A 646 -4.71 35.27 -3.94
C LYS A 646 -5.65 35.37 -5.13
N ALA A 647 -5.17 35.05 -6.33
CA ALA A 647 -5.99 35.05 -7.54
C ALA A 647 -7.15 34.05 -7.46
N ALA A 648 -6.90 32.84 -6.94
CA ALA A 648 -7.92 31.82 -6.80
C ALA A 648 -8.93 32.12 -5.68
N ALA A 649 -8.50 32.71 -4.56
CA ALA A 649 -9.40 33.18 -3.52
C ALA A 649 -10.42 34.19 -4.08
N ASP A 650 -9.99 35.09 -4.97
CA ASP A 650 -10.85 36.08 -5.64
C ASP A 650 -11.87 35.47 -6.63
N ARG A 651 -11.79 34.16 -6.92
CA ARG A 651 -12.73 33.43 -7.79
C ARG A 651 -13.89 32.75 -7.05
N CYS A 652 -13.93 32.76 -5.72
CA CYS A 652 -15.00 32.13 -4.95
C CYS A 652 -15.53 33.05 -3.83
N LEU A 653 -16.70 32.71 -3.29
CA LEU A 653 -17.30 33.40 -2.15
C LEU A 653 -17.14 32.52 -0.89
N PRO A 654 -16.17 32.78 0.00
CA PRO A 654 -16.02 32.01 1.23
C PRO A 654 -17.24 32.18 2.14
N LEU A 655 -17.57 31.15 2.93
CA LEU A 655 -18.64 31.21 3.92
C LEU A 655 -18.23 31.98 5.17
N VAL A 656 -16.94 31.97 5.49
CA VAL A 656 -16.32 32.74 6.58
C VAL A 656 -14.96 33.25 6.10
N GLU A 657 -14.64 34.49 6.45
CA GLU A 657 -13.31 35.07 6.26
C GLU A 657 -12.71 35.34 7.65
N PRO A 658 -11.54 34.77 7.98
CA PRO A 658 -10.88 35.07 9.25
C PRO A 658 -10.50 36.55 9.32
N PRO A 659 -10.66 37.21 10.48
CA PRO A 659 -10.26 38.60 10.62
C PRO A 659 -8.74 38.76 10.44
N PRO A 660 -8.26 39.90 9.92
CA PRO A 660 -6.83 40.18 9.87
C PRO A 660 -6.17 40.10 11.25
N PRO A 661 -4.88 39.74 11.34
CA PRO A 661 -4.16 39.71 12.62
C PRO A 661 -4.31 41.03 13.39
N GLY A 662 -4.72 40.96 14.66
CA GLY A 662 -4.89 42.13 15.53
C GLY A 662 -6.22 42.89 15.37
N VAL A 663 -7.14 42.42 14.52
CA VAL A 663 -8.46 43.04 14.32
C VAL A 663 -9.53 42.16 14.97
N SER A 664 -10.35 42.76 15.86
CA SER A 664 -11.52 42.09 16.43
C SER A 664 -12.53 41.74 15.32
N ALA A 665 -13.24 40.62 15.46
CA ALA A 665 -14.21 40.11 14.48
C ALA A 665 -15.47 41.01 14.42
N VAL A 666 -15.37 42.18 13.79
CA VAL A 666 -16.47 43.16 13.69
C VAL A 666 -17.25 43.05 12.37
N SER A 667 -16.65 42.48 11.31
CA SER A 667 -17.29 42.31 10.00
C SER A 667 -17.25 40.85 9.56
N LEU A 668 -18.44 40.26 9.35
CA LEU A 668 -18.62 38.98 8.70
C LEU A 668 -18.40 39.19 7.19
N LEU A 669 -17.32 38.63 6.63
CA LEU A 669 -16.95 38.69 5.19
C LEU A 669 -16.56 40.09 4.66
N PRO A 670 -15.49 40.72 5.19
CA PRO A 670 -15.01 42.03 4.73
C PRO A 670 -14.71 42.10 3.22
N GLY A 671 -14.37 40.96 2.59
CA GLY A 671 -14.06 40.83 1.18
C GLY A 671 -15.28 40.70 0.25
N LEU A 672 -16.48 40.41 0.78
CA LEU A 672 -17.65 40.07 -0.04
C LEU A 672 -18.01 41.15 -1.07
N LYS A 673 -18.11 42.41 -0.63
CA LYS A 673 -18.45 43.54 -1.52
C LYS A 673 -17.40 43.73 -2.63
N LYS A 674 -16.12 43.52 -2.31
CA LYS A 674 -15.03 43.61 -3.28
C LYS A 674 -15.16 42.49 -4.32
N ARG A 675 -15.33 41.23 -3.88
CA ARG A 675 -15.46 40.06 -4.76
C ARG A 675 -16.65 40.17 -5.70
N LEU A 676 -17.82 40.59 -5.20
CA LEU A 676 -19.03 40.82 -6.03
C LEU A 676 -18.86 41.98 -7.02
N LYS A 677 -18.09 43.02 -6.67
CA LYS A 677 -17.79 44.11 -7.61
C LYS A 677 -16.85 43.66 -8.74
N GLN A 678 -15.99 42.69 -8.45
CA GLN A 678 -14.99 42.15 -9.39
C GLN A 678 -15.51 40.94 -10.18
N SER A 679 -16.65 40.36 -9.81
CA SER A 679 -17.20 39.22 -10.52
C SER A 679 -17.66 39.62 -11.90
N PHE A 680 -17.45 38.72 -12.86
CA PHE A 680 -17.90 38.91 -14.23
C PHE A 680 -19.43 39.01 -14.29
N CYS A 681 -19.93 40.10 -14.88
CA CYS A 681 -21.36 40.34 -15.07
C CYS A 681 -21.57 41.34 -16.22
N GLU A 682 -22.04 40.85 -17.36
CA GLU A 682 -22.31 41.67 -18.55
C GLU A 682 -23.79 41.57 -18.97
N PRO A 683 -24.49 42.70 -19.21
CA PRO A 683 -25.85 42.67 -19.75
C PRO A 683 -25.93 41.90 -21.09
N GLY A 684 -26.93 41.03 -21.23
CA GLY A 684 -27.13 40.20 -22.43
C GLY A 684 -26.30 38.90 -22.46
N ASN A 685 -25.28 38.76 -21.60
CA ASN A 685 -24.55 37.52 -21.46
C ASN A 685 -25.20 36.62 -20.40
N VAL A 686 -26.04 35.68 -20.84
CA VAL A 686 -26.74 34.73 -19.96
C VAL A 686 -25.98 33.41 -19.81
N LEU A 687 -25.07 33.10 -20.75
CA LEU A 687 -24.36 31.82 -20.81
C LEU A 687 -23.21 31.74 -19.81
N THR A 688 -22.47 32.84 -19.61
CA THR A 688 -21.29 32.86 -18.73
C THR A 688 -21.39 33.90 -17.62
N ASN A 689 -22.53 34.01 -16.95
CA ASN A 689 -22.75 35.00 -15.87
C ASN A 689 -22.87 34.35 -14.48
N PRO A 690 -21.80 34.37 -13.66
CA PRO A 690 -21.81 33.72 -12.35
C PRO A 690 -22.81 34.32 -11.37
N LEU A 691 -23.14 35.61 -11.47
CA LEU A 691 -24.14 36.23 -10.61
C LEU A 691 -25.54 35.72 -10.93
N LEU A 692 -25.89 35.52 -12.20
CA LEU A 692 -27.19 34.94 -12.57
C LEU A 692 -27.35 33.52 -12.04
N GLU A 693 -26.31 32.69 -12.10
CA GLU A 693 -26.35 31.33 -11.54
C GLU A 693 -26.41 31.34 -10.01
N ILE A 694 -25.72 32.26 -9.32
CA ILE A 694 -25.90 32.47 -7.88
C ILE A 694 -27.35 32.87 -7.56
N PHE A 695 -27.94 33.79 -8.31
CA PHE A 695 -29.34 34.17 -8.12
C PHE A 695 -30.28 32.98 -8.30
N LYS A 696 -30.10 32.21 -9.36
CA LYS A 696 -30.93 31.04 -9.71
C LYS A 696 -30.83 29.90 -8.70
N LEU A 697 -29.61 29.57 -8.25
CA LEU A 697 -29.36 28.38 -7.43
C LEU A 697 -29.32 28.68 -5.92
N VAL A 698 -29.09 29.93 -5.52
CA VAL A 698 -28.95 30.32 -4.10
C VAL A 698 -30.04 31.31 -3.70
N VAL A 699 -30.13 32.48 -4.34
CA VAL A 699 -30.96 33.60 -3.85
C VAL A 699 -32.46 33.35 -4.06
N LEU A 700 -32.89 33.03 -5.28
CA LEU A 700 -34.30 32.83 -5.62
C LEU A 700 -34.94 31.66 -4.85
N PRO A 701 -34.26 30.52 -4.65
CA PRO A 701 -34.79 29.45 -3.81
C PRO A 701 -35.04 29.84 -2.35
N GLU A 702 -34.32 30.82 -1.81
CA GLU A 702 -34.54 31.35 -0.44
C GLU A 702 -35.67 32.38 -0.38
N LEU A 703 -35.93 33.10 -1.47
CA LEU A 703 -37.00 34.09 -1.56
C LEU A 703 -38.38 33.48 -1.87
N LYS A 704 -38.43 32.22 -2.33
CA LYS A 704 -39.71 31.52 -2.49
C LYS A 704 -40.36 31.39 -1.11
N PRO A 705 -41.62 31.85 -0.91
CA PRO A 705 -42.31 31.67 0.35
C PRO A 705 -42.25 30.18 0.70
N GLN A 706 -41.75 29.86 1.89
CA GLN A 706 -41.92 28.51 2.43
C GLN A 706 -43.41 28.27 2.52
N GLY A 707 -43.95 27.57 1.52
CA GLY A 707 -45.37 27.30 1.44
C GLY A 707 -45.80 26.60 2.71
N LYS A 708 -46.72 27.23 3.45
CA LYS A 708 -47.64 26.51 4.31
C LYS A 708 -48.17 25.35 3.48
N THR A 709 -47.90 24.14 3.94
CA THR A 709 -48.59 22.94 3.50
C THR A 709 -50.09 23.18 3.63
N SER A 710 -50.79 23.19 2.51
CA SER A 710 -52.22 22.88 2.43
C SER A 710 -52.36 21.48 1.87
#